data_AF-A0A7J6NHJ3-F1
#
_entry.id   AF-A0A7J6NHJ3-F1
#
_cell.length_a   1.000
_cell.length_b   1.000
_cell.length_c   1.000
_cell.angle_alpha   90.00
_cell.angle_beta   90.00
_cell.angle_gamma   90.00
#
_symmetry.space_group_name_H-M   'P 1'
#
loop_
_entity.id
_entity.type
_entity.pdbx_description
1 polymer ?
#
loop_
_entity_poly.entity_id
_entity_poly.type
_entity_poly.pdbx_seq_one_letter_code
_entity_poly.pdbx_strand_id
1 'polypeptide(L)'
;MADNFRASEITFLQQQNAAIFERMERCEGERDEALVLVQSWKDRRAEFERNFELTKNKLKAVKEIINNNSSEMSLKVEHLAQMAKQNQGLLTVLEQLESSKREIEEGERTRKENMVRLAVIERDFKSAKEEAGERVRNAKVGGLFLPGPSRSSSSQAQLATLKGRLRSESDKGNQKRTELMNLEARVRVDIEALEQAVQVVKQKNLEYVTRCNRDDQTHSALESERVQLQRELEELRELRAAKQRELQGEQENRDEFGRSKAVLMKEIDQEESLLLSRKSALASAETTNEQLQQSMRAQDRNIREAADKTYALMDSLRAENVEYKKAESEDTSQEKRVRNLEKTCQNHTAKINMEISAREAAEAETKVKNTEAGGIKRKNKKFEEGIAEAQKQAEKKQKEIKGLLAEVNAIQAKNASLSSRIDAGEEEINASRGSELAVEVPGIFGLLGELGSLEESCKELTESCSDLRTRISMANAANGQHRAKVQQLKNELAFIRREDGLDESGRQRPILIHSNDSTLVDKLQMNSFLYEAQQQRNPVPMLIEKIAQLLELLHFEQKAADRYLGDLAKSNSLVANLRQLNLELTGKKSGMTSFKAQLIGRVVQNQMDASSSSPSSSELVLTGLLMQDRDLRDVMGLVRAYGVEDGIQGLYLDKNLIDDNATTTLLTILHELPYLKYLDLSENQLSKEALNMVESQLRAMDGVTQTSHTADGLLEVRSGNQIRLKVKIGEQGACRPEASAKLIQIINTMGKGGSTDDDANLKSQVKNEEDVKSHLESPSGVRMSLLGIKTHGDSRPPKNTVPIGIGGPGDLSALDHRRSSAVSEASSASSAARRYGGREKGPASRKSGKSSREQLAPVVERAPDPKVLDKWQAGTYTKADSPE
;
A
#
# COMPACT_ATOMS: atom_id res chain seq x y z
N MET A 1 68.11 25.35 34.07
CA MET A 1 67.50 25.03 32.75
C MET A 1 66.45 23.93 32.85
N ALA A 2 66.77 22.76 33.41
CA ALA A 2 65.82 21.64 33.51
C ALA A 2 64.47 22.00 34.18
N ASP A 3 64.49 22.81 35.24
CA ASP A 3 63.26 23.18 35.97
C ASP A 3 62.32 24.08 35.15
N ASN A 4 62.86 24.97 34.30
CA ASN A 4 62.06 25.78 33.39
C ASN A 4 61.38 24.92 32.33
N PHE A 5 62.04 23.86 31.85
CA PHE A 5 61.46 22.93 30.89
C PHE A 5 60.28 22.17 31.52
N ARG A 6 60.48 21.61 32.72
CA ARG A 6 59.41 20.96 33.49
C ARG A 6 58.24 21.89 33.80
N ALA A 7 58.51 23.14 34.17
CA ALA A 7 57.46 24.13 34.38
C ALA A 7 56.66 24.39 33.09
N SER A 8 57.35 24.55 31.94
CA SER A 8 56.68 24.74 30.64
C SER A 8 55.85 23.53 30.21
N GLU A 9 56.35 22.31 30.44
CA GLU A 9 55.66 21.05 30.15
C GLU A 9 54.42 20.86 31.02
N ILE A 10 54.52 21.17 32.33
CA ILE A 10 53.36 21.17 33.24
C ILE A 10 52.30 22.19 32.77
N THR A 11 52.69 23.41 32.40
CA THR A 11 51.73 24.41 31.89
C THR A 11 51.11 24.00 30.56
N PHE A 12 51.88 23.35 29.67
CA PHE A 12 51.37 22.84 28.39
C PHE A 12 50.34 21.71 28.61
N LEU A 13 50.64 20.75 29.48
CA LEU A 13 49.70 19.67 29.85
C LEU A 13 48.45 20.22 30.57
N GLN A 14 48.59 21.25 31.40
CA GLN A 14 47.44 21.94 32.03
C GLN A 14 46.56 22.65 30.99
N GLN A 15 47.15 23.34 30.01
CA GLN A 15 46.41 23.96 28.90
C GLN A 15 45.73 22.93 28.00
N GLN A 16 46.41 21.82 27.69
CA GLN A 16 45.85 20.72 26.91
C GLN A 16 44.67 20.06 27.64
N ASN A 17 44.80 19.80 28.94
CA ASN A 17 43.71 19.27 29.76
C ASN A 17 42.53 20.24 29.84
N ALA A 18 42.77 21.54 30.02
CA ALA A 18 41.71 22.55 30.02
C ALA A 18 40.94 22.58 28.68
N ALA A 19 41.64 22.52 27.55
CA ALA A 19 41.01 22.45 26.22
C ALA A 19 40.24 21.13 25.99
N ILE A 20 40.66 20.02 26.61
CA ILE A 20 39.92 18.75 26.59
C ILE A 20 38.64 18.86 27.43
N PHE A 21 38.71 19.43 28.64
CA PHE A 21 37.52 19.64 29.49
C PHE A 21 36.48 20.54 28.82
N GLU A 22 36.89 21.68 28.25
CA GLU A 22 35.99 22.59 27.53
C GLU A 22 35.34 21.91 26.30
N ARG A 23 36.07 21.01 25.63
CA ARG A 23 35.52 20.22 24.52
C ARG A 23 34.55 19.15 25.01
N MET A 24 34.80 18.50 26.14
CA MET A 24 33.86 17.55 26.75
C MET A 24 32.58 18.27 27.19
N GLU A 25 32.68 19.41 27.87
CA GLU A 25 31.53 20.22 28.30
C GLU A 25 30.65 20.65 27.10
N ARG A 26 31.27 21.05 25.97
CA ARG A 26 30.53 21.30 24.72
C ARG A 26 29.83 20.05 24.18
N CYS A 27 30.49 18.88 24.17
CA CYS A 27 29.85 17.64 23.74
C CYS A 27 28.74 17.16 24.70
N GLU A 28 28.82 17.47 25.99
CA GLU A 28 27.73 17.21 26.94
C GLU A 28 26.53 18.14 26.70
N GLY A 29 26.78 19.42 26.42
CA GLY A 29 25.74 20.36 25.98
C GLY A 29 25.03 19.91 24.70
N GLU A 30 25.80 19.54 23.66
CA GLU A 30 25.27 18.99 22.40
C GLU A 30 24.45 17.71 22.61
N ARG A 31 24.90 16.82 23.51
CA ARG A 31 24.17 15.60 23.90
C ARG A 31 22.84 15.95 24.57
N ASP A 32 22.83 16.89 25.50
CA ASP A 32 21.65 17.22 26.29
C ASP A 32 20.61 18.00 25.44
N GLU A 33 21.06 18.88 24.53
CA GLU A 33 20.20 19.47 23.48
C GLU A 33 19.59 18.40 22.56
N ALA A 34 20.39 17.42 22.12
CA ALA A 34 19.89 16.30 21.31
C ALA A 34 18.86 15.46 22.07
N LEU A 35 19.02 15.24 23.38
CA LEU A 35 18.04 14.55 24.22
C LEU A 35 16.72 15.32 24.33
N VAL A 36 16.76 16.65 24.51
CA VAL A 36 15.57 17.52 24.51
C VAL A 36 14.85 17.45 23.14
N LEU A 37 15.60 17.54 22.04
CA LEU A 37 15.05 17.39 20.69
C LEU A 37 14.38 16.01 20.51
N VAL A 38 15.07 14.92 20.85
CA VAL A 38 14.53 13.55 20.76
C VAL A 38 13.24 13.40 21.58
N GLN A 39 13.15 14.01 22.77
CA GLN A 39 11.93 13.99 23.56
C GLN A 39 10.79 14.75 22.87
N SER A 40 11.06 15.94 22.33
CA SER A 40 10.05 16.70 21.56
C SER A 40 9.52 15.95 20.33
N TRP A 41 10.36 15.14 19.67
CA TRP A 41 9.95 14.28 18.55
C TRP A 41 9.10 13.09 19.02
N LYS A 42 9.39 12.51 20.18
CA LYS A 42 8.55 11.46 20.80
C LYS A 42 7.16 12.01 21.15
N ASP A 43 7.11 13.20 21.76
CA ASP A 43 5.86 13.82 22.19
C ASP A 43 4.99 14.18 20.98
N ARG A 44 5.57 14.79 19.94
CA ARG A 44 4.89 15.01 18.64
C ARG A 44 4.39 13.72 18.01
N ARG A 45 5.20 12.66 18.02
CA ARG A 45 4.77 11.34 17.48
C ARG A 45 3.55 10.81 18.24
N ALA A 46 3.55 10.87 19.57
CA ALA A 46 2.43 10.44 20.40
C ALA A 46 1.16 11.30 20.17
N GLU A 47 1.30 12.58 19.85
CA GLU A 47 0.20 13.45 19.45
C GLU A 47 -0.36 13.07 18.06
N PHE A 48 0.50 12.86 17.07
CA PHE A 48 0.10 12.37 15.74
C PHE A 48 -0.61 11.01 15.83
N GLU A 49 -0.12 10.08 16.65
CA GLU A 49 -0.71 8.76 16.84
C GLU A 49 -2.12 8.85 17.47
N ARG A 50 -2.33 9.75 18.45
CA ARG A 50 -3.68 10.05 18.97
C ARG A 50 -4.60 10.67 17.92
N ASN A 51 -4.11 11.65 17.16
CA ASN A 51 -4.88 12.32 16.12
C ASN A 51 -5.25 11.36 14.97
N PHE A 52 -4.37 10.43 14.63
CA PHE A 52 -4.64 9.36 13.68
C PHE A 52 -5.74 8.41 14.18
N GLU A 53 -5.68 7.93 15.42
CA GLU A 53 -6.71 7.02 15.94
C GLU A 53 -8.06 7.74 16.09
N LEU A 54 -8.06 9.03 16.45
CA LEU A 54 -9.27 9.86 16.52
C LEU A 54 -9.90 10.11 15.13
N THR A 55 -9.10 10.39 14.10
CA THR A 55 -9.61 10.55 12.73
C THR A 55 -10.09 9.23 12.13
N LYS A 56 -9.39 8.13 12.39
CA LYS A 56 -9.81 6.75 12.05
C LYS A 56 -11.14 6.36 12.70
N ASN A 57 -11.37 6.75 13.96
CA ASN A 57 -12.66 6.52 14.63
C ASN A 57 -13.78 7.41 14.06
N LYS A 58 -13.50 8.68 13.72
CA LYS A 58 -14.45 9.53 12.96
C LYS A 58 -14.79 8.92 11.59
N LEU A 59 -13.81 8.36 10.87
CA LEU A 59 -14.02 7.69 9.59
C LEU A 59 -14.93 6.46 9.73
N LYS A 60 -14.77 5.66 10.79
CA LYS A 60 -15.68 4.54 11.10
C LYS A 60 -17.12 5.01 11.32
N ALA A 61 -17.32 6.01 12.19
CA ALA A 61 -18.65 6.56 12.46
C ALA A 61 -19.32 7.12 11.19
N VAL A 62 -18.56 7.84 10.34
CA VAL A 62 -19.08 8.33 9.05
C VAL A 62 -19.46 7.17 8.10
N LYS A 63 -18.66 6.10 8.06
CA LYS A 63 -19.01 4.90 7.27
C LYS A 63 -20.27 4.20 7.78
N GLU A 64 -20.46 4.10 9.10
CA GLU A 64 -21.68 3.55 9.70
C GLU A 64 -22.92 4.41 9.35
N ILE A 65 -22.80 5.74 9.43
CA ILE A 65 -23.87 6.67 9.02
C ILE A 65 -24.21 6.51 7.53
N ILE A 66 -23.20 6.44 6.64
CA ILE A 66 -23.42 6.24 5.21
C ILE A 66 -24.12 4.90 4.94
N ASN A 67 -23.72 3.82 5.62
CA ASN A 67 -24.32 2.50 5.44
C ASN A 67 -25.78 2.47 5.92
N ASN A 68 -26.09 3.12 7.04
CA ASN A 68 -27.45 3.26 7.55
C ASN A 68 -28.33 4.13 6.63
N ASN A 69 -27.79 5.24 6.12
CA ASN A 69 -28.50 6.08 5.16
C ASN A 69 -28.78 5.34 3.84
N SER A 70 -27.85 4.48 3.40
CA SER A 70 -28.00 3.64 2.21
C SER A 70 -29.11 2.59 2.39
N SER A 71 -29.16 1.91 3.55
CA SER A 71 -30.22 0.92 3.82
C SER A 71 -31.59 1.59 3.99
N GLU A 72 -31.67 2.74 4.67
CA GLU A 72 -32.89 3.56 4.71
C GLU A 72 -33.34 4.02 3.33
N MET A 73 -32.42 4.40 2.45
CA MET A 73 -32.74 4.81 1.09
C MET A 73 -33.29 3.64 0.28
N SER A 74 -32.70 2.45 0.40
CA SER A 74 -33.23 1.22 -0.24
C SER A 74 -34.67 0.93 0.20
N LEU A 75 -34.95 0.97 1.51
CA LEU A 75 -36.29 0.77 2.05
C LEU A 75 -37.29 1.82 1.57
N LYS A 76 -36.88 3.09 1.45
CA LYS A 76 -37.72 4.17 0.91
C LYS A 76 -38.00 3.98 -0.58
N VAL A 77 -37.03 3.50 -1.37
CA VAL A 77 -37.20 3.17 -2.79
C VAL A 77 -38.14 1.98 -2.98
N GLU A 78 -38.01 0.92 -2.18
CA GLU A 78 -38.93 -0.23 -2.19
C GLU A 78 -40.37 0.18 -1.84
N HIS A 79 -40.54 1.03 -0.81
CA HIS A 79 -41.85 1.56 -0.44
C HIS A 79 -42.46 2.44 -1.54
N LEU A 80 -41.66 3.29 -2.20
CA LEU A 80 -42.11 4.08 -3.35
C LEU A 80 -42.51 3.19 -4.54
N ALA A 81 -41.78 2.11 -4.82
CA ALA A 81 -42.14 1.14 -5.86
C ALA A 81 -43.45 0.40 -5.52
N GLN A 82 -43.67 0.06 -4.25
CA GLN A 82 -44.92 -0.54 -3.78
C GLN A 82 -46.11 0.44 -3.93
N MET A 83 -45.94 1.71 -3.56
CA MET A 83 -46.94 2.76 -3.74
C MET A 83 -47.25 3.03 -5.21
N ALA A 84 -46.22 3.06 -6.08
CA ALA A 84 -46.41 3.19 -7.52
C ALA A 84 -47.22 2.02 -8.10
N LYS A 85 -46.95 0.78 -7.66
CA LYS A 85 -47.72 -0.41 -8.05
C LYS A 85 -49.17 -0.37 -7.56
N GLN A 86 -49.43 0.16 -6.36
CA GLN A 86 -50.78 0.38 -5.86
C GLN A 86 -51.54 1.43 -6.68
N ASN A 87 -50.89 2.56 -7.01
CA ASN A 87 -51.47 3.59 -7.87
C ASN A 87 -51.78 3.08 -9.28
N GLN A 88 -50.90 2.25 -9.86
CA GLN A 88 -51.17 1.60 -11.15
C GLN A 88 -52.38 0.67 -11.07
N GLY A 89 -52.52 -0.11 -9.99
CA GLY A 89 -53.71 -0.94 -9.75
C GLY A 89 -55.01 -0.12 -9.63
N LEU A 90 -54.97 1.02 -8.93
CA LEU A 90 -56.10 1.95 -8.85
C LEU A 90 -56.45 2.55 -10.21
N LEU A 91 -55.45 2.86 -11.05
CA LEU A 91 -55.68 3.35 -12.41
C LEU A 91 -56.42 2.31 -13.27
N THR A 92 -56.01 1.04 -13.22
CA THR A 92 -56.71 -0.06 -13.92
C THR A 92 -58.14 -0.25 -13.42
N VAL A 93 -58.42 -0.06 -12.13
CA VAL A 93 -59.80 -0.07 -11.60
C VAL A 93 -60.61 1.11 -12.12
N LEU A 94 -60.02 2.30 -12.23
CA LEU A 94 -60.69 3.46 -12.85
C LEU A 94 -61.00 3.24 -14.33
N GLU A 95 -60.07 2.65 -15.09
CA GLU A 95 -60.29 2.29 -16.51
C GLU A 95 -61.45 1.29 -16.67
N GLN A 96 -61.55 0.29 -15.79
CA GLN A 96 -62.67 -0.67 -15.77
C GLN A 96 -64.01 -0.02 -15.38
N LEU A 97 -63.99 0.94 -14.45
CA LEU A 97 -65.19 1.71 -14.09
C LEU A 97 -65.62 2.64 -15.23
N GLU A 98 -64.69 3.24 -15.97
CA GLU A 98 -65.00 4.01 -17.17
C GLU A 98 -65.58 3.14 -18.30
N SER A 99 -65.02 1.95 -18.55
CA SER A 99 -65.57 1.06 -19.57
C SER A 99 -66.97 0.60 -19.21
N SER A 100 -67.19 0.17 -17.95
CA SER A 100 -68.52 -0.20 -17.45
C SER A 100 -69.52 0.96 -17.51
N LYS A 101 -69.09 2.21 -17.23
CA LYS A 101 -69.93 3.40 -17.39
C LYS A 101 -70.34 3.61 -18.85
N ARG A 102 -69.44 3.44 -19.82
CA ARG A 102 -69.75 3.55 -21.26
C ARG A 102 -70.75 2.49 -21.70
N GLU A 103 -70.59 1.24 -21.26
CA GLU A 103 -71.56 0.16 -21.50
C GLU A 103 -72.96 0.48 -20.94
N ILE A 104 -73.03 1.05 -19.74
CA ILE A 104 -74.30 1.48 -19.13
C ILE A 104 -74.93 2.63 -19.92
N GLU A 105 -74.15 3.63 -20.36
CA GLU A 105 -74.63 4.75 -21.17
C GLU A 105 -75.16 4.29 -22.55
N GLU A 106 -74.51 3.32 -23.20
CA GLU A 106 -75.00 2.69 -24.44
C GLU A 106 -76.26 1.85 -24.20
N GLY A 107 -76.31 1.12 -23.08
CA GLY A 107 -77.51 0.44 -22.60
C GLY A 107 -78.69 1.38 -22.34
N GLU A 108 -78.44 2.60 -21.86
CA GLU A 108 -79.48 3.63 -21.74
C GLU A 108 -79.93 4.20 -23.08
N ARG A 109 -79.01 4.44 -24.03
CA ARG A 109 -79.36 4.94 -25.37
C ARG A 109 -80.29 3.96 -26.09
N THR A 110 -79.93 2.67 -26.11
CA THR A 110 -80.74 1.61 -26.72
C THR A 110 -82.10 1.44 -26.03
N ARG A 111 -82.19 1.59 -24.69
CA ARG A 111 -83.48 1.65 -23.98
C ARG A 111 -84.32 2.87 -24.39
N LYS A 112 -83.72 4.05 -24.52
CA LYS A 112 -84.41 5.28 -24.97
C LYS A 112 -84.94 5.12 -26.40
N GLU A 113 -84.16 4.57 -27.31
CA GLU A 113 -84.61 4.24 -28.68
C GLU A 113 -85.78 3.26 -28.70
N ASN A 114 -85.71 2.18 -27.90
CA ASN A 114 -86.80 1.21 -27.80
C ASN A 114 -88.07 1.82 -27.16
N MET A 115 -87.92 2.74 -26.20
CA MET A 115 -89.04 3.49 -25.63
C MET A 115 -89.72 4.39 -26.69
N VAL A 116 -88.93 5.06 -27.55
CA VAL A 116 -89.47 5.84 -28.68
C VAL A 116 -90.20 4.93 -29.67
N ARG A 117 -89.64 3.77 -30.02
CA ARG A 117 -90.31 2.78 -30.90
C ARG A 117 -91.63 2.28 -30.31
N LEU A 118 -91.66 1.98 -29.01
CA LEU A 118 -92.88 1.58 -28.30
C LEU A 118 -93.93 2.71 -28.30
N ALA A 119 -93.53 3.97 -28.13
CA ALA A 119 -94.44 5.11 -28.19
C ALA A 119 -95.01 5.38 -29.61
N VAL A 120 -94.29 5.00 -30.67
CA VAL A 120 -94.83 4.98 -32.04
C VAL A 120 -95.87 3.87 -32.17
N ILE A 121 -95.54 2.63 -31.77
CA ILE A 121 -96.48 1.49 -31.80
C ILE A 121 -97.76 1.79 -30.99
N GLU A 122 -97.64 2.45 -29.83
CA GLU A 122 -98.80 2.85 -29.03
C GLU A 122 -99.70 3.87 -29.75
N ARG A 123 -99.10 4.82 -30.48
CA ARG A 123 -99.84 5.80 -31.31
C ARG A 123 -100.56 5.08 -32.46
N ASP A 124 -99.89 4.16 -33.14
CA ASP A 124 -100.47 3.40 -34.25
C ASP A 124 -101.63 2.52 -33.76
N PHE A 125 -101.49 1.89 -32.59
CA PHE A 125 -102.54 1.09 -31.95
C PHE A 125 -103.75 1.93 -31.53
N LYS A 126 -103.53 3.18 -31.09
CA LYS A 126 -104.60 4.15 -30.82
C LYS A 126 -105.34 4.54 -32.10
N SER A 127 -104.60 4.86 -33.17
CA SER A 127 -105.18 5.19 -34.49
C SER A 127 -106.03 4.04 -35.04
N ALA A 128 -105.52 2.80 -35.02
CA ALA A 128 -106.26 1.62 -35.46
C ALA A 128 -107.53 1.35 -34.64
N LYS A 129 -107.49 1.66 -33.33
CA LYS A 129 -108.66 1.55 -32.45
C LYS A 129 -109.73 2.60 -32.76
N GLU A 130 -109.33 3.82 -33.11
CA GLU A 130 -110.26 4.88 -33.52
C GLU A 130 -110.93 4.54 -34.86
N GLU A 131 -110.17 4.11 -35.88
CA GLU A 131 -110.71 3.64 -37.16
C GLU A 131 -111.72 2.50 -37.01
N ALA A 132 -111.43 1.52 -36.15
CA ALA A 132 -112.36 0.43 -35.86
C ALA A 132 -113.66 0.93 -35.22
N GLY A 133 -113.58 1.97 -34.36
CA GLY A 133 -114.73 2.61 -33.74
C GLY A 133 -115.63 3.37 -34.71
N GLU A 134 -115.08 3.96 -35.77
CA GLU A 134 -115.87 4.64 -36.81
C GLU A 134 -116.61 3.67 -37.73
N ARG A 135 -115.95 2.57 -38.13
CA ARG A 135 -116.55 1.54 -39.00
C ARG A 135 -117.78 0.88 -38.36
N VAL A 136 -117.82 0.74 -37.02
CA VAL A 136 -119.00 0.27 -36.28
C VAL A 136 -120.12 1.32 -36.24
N ARG A 137 -119.78 2.62 -36.20
CA ARG A 137 -120.75 3.73 -36.12
C ARG A 137 -121.52 3.92 -37.42
N ASN A 138 -120.85 3.78 -38.56
CA ASN A 138 -121.44 3.99 -39.89
C ASN A 138 -122.35 2.84 -40.38
N ALA A 139 -122.39 1.71 -39.67
CA ALA A 139 -123.17 0.53 -40.07
C ALA A 139 -124.62 0.49 -39.51
N LYS A 140 -125.10 1.54 -38.83
CA LYS A 140 -126.34 1.47 -38.01
C LYS A 140 -127.48 2.43 -38.37
N VAL A 141 -127.38 3.23 -39.44
CA VAL A 141 -128.45 4.20 -39.82
C VAL A 141 -128.67 4.23 -41.34
N GLY A 142 -129.82 3.72 -41.81
CA GLY A 142 -130.23 3.88 -43.20
C GLY A 142 -131.41 3.00 -43.64
N GLY A 143 -132.65 3.47 -43.51
CA GLY A 143 -133.81 2.81 -44.13
C GLY A 143 -135.19 3.47 -43.93
N LEU A 144 -135.93 3.59 -45.05
CA LEU A 144 -137.41 3.47 -45.23
C LEU A 144 -138.33 4.73 -45.48
N PHE A 145 -138.97 4.72 -46.68
CA PHE A 145 -140.40 5.03 -47.02
C PHE A 145 -140.96 6.38 -47.59
N LEU A 146 -142.17 6.28 -48.18
CA LEU A 146 -142.95 7.15 -49.15
C LEU A 146 -144.48 7.19 -48.77
N PRO A 147 -145.53 7.65 -49.54
CA PRO A 147 -145.70 8.24 -50.92
C PRO A 147 -146.74 9.44 -51.04
N GLY A 148 -147.27 9.79 -52.25
CA GLY A 148 -148.57 10.53 -52.40
C GLY A 148 -148.92 11.28 -53.75
N PRO A 149 -150.09 11.12 -54.43
CA PRO A 149 -150.30 11.55 -55.86
C PRO A 149 -151.68 12.21 -56.29
N SER A 150 -151.91 12.45 -57.62
CA SER A 150 -153.21 12.50 -58.43
C SER A 150 -153.57 13.83 -59.16
N ARG A 151 -154.54 13.94 -60.13
CA ARG A 151 -154.79 13.28 -61.46
C ARG A 151 -155.85 14.06 -62.33
N SER A 152 -155.76 13.97 -63.68
CA SER A 152 -156.83 14.03 -64.74
C SER A 152 -157.68 15.27 -65.20
N SER A 153 -157.84 15.34 -66.55
CA SER A 153 -159.07 15.47 -67.41
C SER A 153 -159.64 16.78 -68.03
N SER A 154 -159.81 16.66 -69.37
CA SER A 154 -160.91 17.08 -70.29
C SER A 154 -161.25 18.56 -70.62
N SER A 155 -161.04 18.82 -71.90
CA SER A 155 -161.53 19.88 -72.78
C SER A 155 -163.05 20.13 -72.83
N GLN A 156 -163.52 21.26 -72.28
CA GLN A 156 -164.47 22.15 -73.00
C GLN A 156 -164.41 23.64 -72.56
N ALA A 157 -163.32 24.06 -71.88
CA ALA A 157 -163.11 25.44 -71.41
C ALA A 157 -162.14 26.27 -72.30
N GLN A 158 -161.95 25.86 -73.56
CA GLN A 158 -160.79 26.29 -74.37
C GLN A 158 -160.87 27.73 -74.91
N LEU A 159 -162.05 28.37 -74.96
CA LEU A 159 -162.20 29.73 -75.51
C LEU A 159 -162.02 30.85 -74.47
N ALA A 160 -162.43 30.64 -73.21
CA ALA A 160 -162.15 31.59 -72.12
C ALA A 160 -160.68 31.48 -71.63
N THR A 161 -160.14 30.27 -71.61
CA THR A 161 -158.78 29.99 -71.11
C THR A 161 -157.67 30.52 -72.03
N LEU A 162 -157.88 30.62 -73.36
CA LEU A 162 -156.90 31.23 -74.27
C LEU A 162 -156.59 32.71 -73.96
N LYS A 163 -157.59 33.51 -73.55
CA LYS A 163 -157.38 34.93 -73.18
C LYS A 163 -156.60 35.09 -71.87
N GLY A 164 -156.80 34.20 -70.90
CA GLY A 164 -155.99 34.14 -69.68
C GLY A 164 -154.58 33.55 -69.92
N ARG A 165 -154.47 32.59 -70.84
CA ARG A 165 -153.20 31.96 -71.22
C ARG A 165 -152.26 32.93 -71.93
N LEU A 166 -152.77 33.83 -72.78
CA LEU A 166 -151.95 34.86 -73.43
C LEU A 166 -151.41 35.90 -72.41
N ARG A 167 -152.19 36.27 -71.38
CA ARG A 167 -151.69 37.12 -70.29
C ARG A 167 -150.64 36.38 -69.46
N SER A 168 -150.90 35.16 -69.01
CA SER A 168 -149.90 34.39 -68.24
C SER A 168 -148.64 34.00 -69.04
N GLU A 169 -148.70 33.87 -70.36
CA GLU A 169 -147.52 33.76 -71.24
C GLU A 169 -146.70 35.05 -71.24
N SER A 170 -147.34 36.22 -71.35
CA SER A 170 -146.67 37.52 -71.25
C SER A 170 -146.05 37.75 -69.87
N ASP A 171 -146.76 37.40 -68.79
CA ASP A 171 -146.26 37.53 -67.43
C ASP A 171 -145.07 36.60 -67.19
N LYS A 172 -145.12 35.35 -67.68
CA LYS A 172 -143.97 34.43 -67.69
C LYS A 172 -142.81 34.93 -68.56
N GLY A 173 -143.08 35.58 -69.68
CA GLY A 173 -142.07 36.20 -70.55
C GLY A 173 -141.37 37.39 -69.89
N ASN A 174 -142.08 38.13 -69.04
CA ASN A 174 -141.49 39.19 -68.22
C ASN A 174 -140.72 38.60 -67.02
N GLN A 175 -141.28 37.59 -66.35
CA GLN A 175 -140.63 36.88 -65.25
C GLN A 175 -139.31 36.24 -65.68
N LYS A 176 -139.27 35.55 -66.83
CA LYS A 176 -138.03 35.00 -67.41
C LYS A 176 -137.00 36.07 -67.77
N ARG A 177 -137.42 37.27 -68.17
CA ARG A 177 -136.49 38.39 -68.43
C ARG A 177 -135.91 38.95 -67.13
N THR A 178 -136.69 39.05 -66.06
CA THR A 178 -136.15 39.39 -64.73
C THR A 178 -135.26 38.28 -64.15
N GLU A 179 -135.57 37.00 -64.38
CA GLU A 179 -134.72 35.87 -64.00
C GLU A 179 -133.38 35.88 -64.76
N LEU A 180 -133.39 36.15 -66.08
CA LEU A 180 -132.17 36.33 -66.88
C LEU A 180 -131.33 37.52 -66.39
N MET A 181 -131.94 38.67 -66.13
CA MET A 181 -131.23 39.86 -65.63
C MET A 181 -130.60 39.60 -64.24
N ASN A 182 -131.31 38.87 -63.36
CA ASN A 182 -130.78 38.45 -62.06
C ASN A 182 -129.66 37.42 -62.18
N LEU A 183 -129.73 36.50 -63.16
CA LEU A 183 -128.68 35.54 -63.46
C LEU A 183 -127.43 36.23 -64.04
N GLU A 184 -127.58 37.17 -64.96
CA GLU A 184 -126.47 37.96 -65.50
C GLU A 184 -125.79 38.81 -64.42
N ALA A 185 -126.57 39.46 -63.55
CA ALA A 185 -126.04 40.19 -62.40
C ALA A 185 -125.27 39.27 -61.44
N ARG A 186 -125.81 38.08 -61.16
CA ARG A 186 -125.16 37.07 -60.31
C ARG A 186 -123.85 36.55 -60.93
N VAL A 187 -123.86 36.22 -62.22
CA VAL A 187 -122.66 35.75 -62.93
C VAL A 187 -121.57 36.82 -62.95
N ARG A 188 -121.90 38.12 -63.05
CA ARG A 188 -120.91 39.20 -62.91
C ARG A 188 -120.29 39.24 -61.51
N VAL A 189 -121.10 39.15 -60.46
CA VAL A 189 -120.61 39.09 -59.07
C VAL A 189 -119.74 37.85 -58.84
N ASP A 190 -120.14 36.68 -59.39
CA ASP A 190 -119.35 35.45 -59.31
C ASP A 190 -118.01 35.57 -60.07
N ILE A 191 -117.97 36.26 -61.22
CA ILE A 191 -116.74 36.55 -61.97
C ILE A 191 -115.83 37.51 -61.18
N GLU A 192 -116.35 38.62 -60.67
CA GLU A 192 -115.59 39.58 -59.86
C GLU A 192 -115.01 38.93 -58.58
N ALA A 193 -115.78 38.04 -57.94
CA ALA A 193 -115.31 37.25 -56.79
C ALA A 193 -114.20 36.26 -57.16
N LEU A 194 -114.29 35.62 -58.34
CA LEU A 194 -113.24 34.74 -58.85
C LEU A 194 -111.97 35.51 -59.22
N GLU A 195 -112.07 36.70 -59.82
CA GLU A 195 -110.93 37.56 -60.11
C GLU A 195 -110.20 37.99 -58.84
N GLN A 196 -110.95 38.42 -57.81
CA GLN A 196 -110.40 38.73 -56.49
C GLN A 196 -109.72 37.51 -55.84
N ALA A 197 -110.34 36.33 -55.90
CA ALA A 197 -109.75 35.09 -55.39
C ALA A 197 -108.45 34.71 -56.12
N VAL A 198 -108.42 34.83 -57.45
CA VAL A 198 -107.21 34.62 -58.27
C VAL A 198 -106.11 35.63 -57.91
N GLN A 199 -106.46 36.88 -57.63
CA GLN A 199 -105.49 37.90 -57.24
C GLN A 199 -104.88 37.63 -55.85
N VAL A 200 -105.69 37.19 -54.87
CA VAL A 200 -105.20 36.73 -53.55
C VAL A 200 -104.29 35.50 -53.69
N VAL A 201 -104.63 34.55 -54.56
CA VAL A 201 -103.78 33.37 -54.82
C VAL A 201 -102.46 33.77 -55.50
N LYS A 202 -102.47 34.68 -56.48
CA LYS A 202 -101.25 35.22 -57.10
C LYS A 202 -100.35 35.91 -56.07
N GLN A 203 -100.92 36.69 -55.17
CA GLN A 203 -100.16 37.38 -54.12
C GLN A 203 -99.54 36.39 -53.13
N LYS A 204 -100.29 35.39 -52.66
CA LYS A 204 -99.73 34.31 -51.81
C LYS A 204 -98.66 33.48 -52.52
N ASN A 205 -98.82 33.19 -53.81
CA ASN A 205 -97.80 32.48 -54.58
C ASN A 205 -96.51 33.30 -54.71
N LEU A 206 -96.61 34.62 -54.89
CA LEU A 206 -95.45 35.51 -54.89
C LEU A 206 -94.76 35.55 -53.51
N GLU A 207 -95.52 35.57 -52.42
CA GLU A 207 -95.00 35.47 -51.06
C GLU A 207 -94.28 34.14 -50.82
N TYR A 208 -94.85 33.01 -51.26
CA TYR A 208 -94.21 31.70 -51.17
C TYR A 208 -92.90 31.61 -51.97
N VAL A 209 -92.87 32.10 -53.22
CA VAL A 209 -91.63 32.13 -54.03
C VAL A 209 -90.58 33.02 -53.38
N THR A 210 -90.97 34.18 -52.85
CA THR A 210 -90.05 35.10 -52.16
C THR A 210 -89.49 34.48 -50.88
N ARG A 211 -90.30 33.67 -50.17
CA ARG A 211 -89.87 32.92 -49.00
C ARG A 211 -88.92 31.77 -49.36
N CYS A 212 -89.25 30.94 -50.36
CA CYS A 212 -88.36 29.88 -50.83
C CYS A 212 -86.99 30.44 -51.25
N ASN A 213 -86.96 31.51 -52.05
CA ASN A 213 -85.71 32.15 -52.45
C ASN A 213 -84.86 32.64 -51.25
N ARG A 214 -85.51 33.05 -50.15
CA ARG A 214 -84.83 33.50 -48.92
C ARG A 214 -84.31 32.30 -48.12
N ASP A 215 -85.11 31.24 -48.02
CA ASP A 215 -84.74 30.01 -47.33
C ASP A 215 -83.57 29.32 -48.09
N ASP A 216 -83.59 29.28 -49.42
CA ASP A 216 -82.49 28.79 -50.28
C ASP A 216 -81.19 29.59 -50.09
N GLN A 217 -81.28 30.93 -49.99
CA GLN A 217 -80.12 31.78 -49.67
C GLN A 217 -79.54 31.45 -48.29
N THR A 218 -80.38 31.21 -47.28
CA THR A 218 -79.90 30.80 -45.95
C THR A 218 -79.29 29.40 -45.97
N HIS A 219 -79.84 28.47 -46.76
CA HIS A 219 -79.29 27.12 -46.90
C HIS A 219 -77.91 27.16 -47.57
N SER A 220 -77.75 27.94 -48.65
CA SER A 220 -76.48 28.12 -49.34
C SER A 220 -75.41 28.75 -48.43
N ALA A 221 -75.79 29.73 -47.59
CA ALA A 221 -74.89 30.30 -46.59
C ALA A 221 -74.44 29.26 -45.56
N LEU A 222 -75.37 28.49 -44.98
CA LEU A 222 -75.08 27.43 -44.01
C LEU A 222 -74.24 26.29 -44.62
N GLU A 223 -74.43 25.96 -45.89
CA GLU A 223 -73.57 24.99 -46.59
C GLU A 223 -72.14 25.52 -46.76
N SER A 224 -71.97 26.80 -47.07
CA SER A 224 -70.64 27.41 -47.17
C SER A 224 -69.90 27.42 -45.83
N GLU A 225 -70.60 27.74 -44.73
CA GLU A 225 -70.10 27.68 -43.36
C GLU A 225 -69.74 26.25 -42.94
N ARG A 226 -70.60 25.26 -43.27
CA ARG A 226 -70.32 23.84 -43.01
C ARG A 226 -69.07 23.36 -43.72
N VAL A 227 -68.85 23.77 -44.98
CA VAL A 227 -67.64 23.42 -45.74
C VAL A 227 -66.40 24.09 -45.14
N GLN A 228 -66.50 25.32 -44.63
CA GLN A 228 -65.40 25.99 -43.95
C GLN A 228 -65.03 25.27 -42.64
N LEU A 229 -66.01 24.98 -41.78
CA LEU A 229 -65.81 24.23 -40.53
C LEU A 229 -65.27 22.81 -40.76
N GLN A 230 -65.59 22.18 -41.90
CA GLN A 230 -64.99 20.91 -42.29
C GLN A 230 -63.48 21.04 -42.59
N ARG A 231 -63.05 22.10 -43.31
CA ARG A 231 -61.62 22.34 -43.55
C ARG A 231 -60.86 22.61 -42.24
N GLU A 232 -61.41 23.46 -41.38
CA GLU A 232 -60.82 23.76 -40.07
C GLU A 232 -60.69 22.49 -39.18
N LEU A 233 -61.66 21.57 -39.26
CA LEU A 233 -61.57 20.25 -38.60
C LEU A 233 -60.50 19.33 -39.21
N GLU A 234 -60.32 19.35 -40.53
CA GLU A 234 -59.24 18.61 -41.22
C GLU A 234 -57.86 19.16 -40.80
N GLU A 235 -57.67 20.49 -40.84
CA GLU A 235 -56.44 21.16 -40.42
C GLU A 235 -56.09 20.86 -38.95
N LEU A 236 -57.08 20.88 -38.05
CA LEU A 236 -56.88 20.52 -36.65
C LEU A 236 -56.55 19.03 -36.44
N ARG A 237 -57.05 18.13 -37.30
CA ARG A 237 -56.67 16.70 -37.29
C ARG A 237 -55.24 16.51 -37.75
N GLU A 238 -54.82 17.18 -38.81
CA GLU A 238 -53.43 17.15 -39.30
C GLU A 238 -52.45 17.72 -38.27
N LEU A 239 -52.77 18.86 -37.66
CA LEU A 239 -51.97 19.48 -36.59
C LEU A 239 -51.84 18.55 -35.38
N ARG A 240 -52.93 17.88 -34.97
CA ARG A 240 -52.91 16.86 -33.91
C ARG A 240 -52.01 15.68 -34.28
N ALA A 241 -52.11 15.17 -35.50
CA ALA A 241 -51.28 14.05 -35.97
C ALA A 241 -49.79 14.43 -36.06
N ALA A 242 -49.47 15.68 -36.42
CA ALA A 242 -48.11 16.21 -36.41
C ALA A 242 -47.55 16.31 -34.98
N LYS A 243 -48.28 16.95 -34.06
CA LYS A 243 -47.88 17.05 -32.64
C LYS A 243 -47.74 15.70 -31.96
N GLN A 244 -48.56 14.71 -32.33
CA GLN A 244 -48.45 13.36 -31.78
C GLN A 244 -47.22 12.61 -32.29
N ARG A 245 -46.74 12.89 -33.53
CA ARG A 245 -45.45 12.40 -34.04
C ARG A 245 -44.25 13.06 -33.37
N GLU A 246 -44.29 14.38 -33.12
CA GLU A 246 -43.24 15.06 -32.34
C GLU A 246 -43.12 14.47 -30.92
N LEU A 247 -44.24 14.26 -30.23
CA LEU A 247 -44.24 13.65 -28.89
C LEU A 247 -43.70 12.21 -28.88
N GLN A 248 -43.91 11.44 -29.95
CA GLN A 248 -43.31 10.11 -30.10
C GLN A 248 -41.79 10.20 -30.30
N GLY A 249 -41.31 11.08 -31.17
CA GLY A 249 -39.86 11.30 -31.36
C GLY A 249 -39.16 11.83 -30.10
N GLU A 250 -39.81 12.71 -29.33
CA GLU A 250 -39.31 13.12 -28.00
C GLU A 250 -39.20 11.95 -27.03
N GLN A 251 -40.18 11.03 -27.03
CA GLN A 251 -40.18 9.87 -26.16
C GLN A 251 -39.05 8.90 -26.53
N GLU A 252 -38.85 8.63 -27.82
CA GLU A 252 -37.75 7.80 -28.34
C GLU A 252 -36.38 8.41 -27.97
N ASN A 253 -36.21 9.72 -28.14
CA ASN A 253 -34.99 10.44 -27.74
C ASN A 253 -34.72 10.34 -26.21
N ARG A 254 -35.77 10.38 -25.37
CA ARG A 254 -35.64 10.18 -23.91
C ARG A 254 -35.22 8.75 -23.57
N ASP A 255 -35.75 7.76 -24.28
CA ASP A 255 -35.41 6.34 -24.08
C ASP A 255 -34.00 6.00 -24.60
N GLU A 256 -33.52 6.66 -25.66
CA GLU A 256 -32.12 6.59 -26.08
C GLU A 256 -31.18 7.27 -25.09
N PHE A 257 -31.52 8.47 -24.60
CA PHE A 257 -30.76 9.14 -23.55
C PHE A 257 -30.71 8.30 -22.26
N GLY A 258 -31.82 7.66 -21.88
CA GLY A 258 -31.89 6.73 -20.74
C GLY A 258 -30.98 5.52 -20.92
N ARG A 259 -30.94 4.92 -22.13
CA ARG A 259 -30.04 3.82 -22.47
C ARG A 259 -28.57 4.25 -22.45
N SER A 260 -28.24 5.39 -23.06
CA SER A 260 -26.88 5.96 -23.06
C SER A 260 -26.39 6.26 -21.64
N LYS A 261 -27.22 6.91 -20.81
CA LYS A 261 -26.93 7.14 -19.39
C LYS A 261 -26.68 5.85 -18.61
N ALA A 262 -27.43 4.78 -18.88
CA ALA A 262 -27.24 3.50 -18.21
C ALA A 262 -25.94 2.78 -18.63
N VAL A 263 -25.47 2.99 -19.87
CA VAL A 263 -24.14 2.51 -20.30
C VAL A 263 -23.04 3.31 -19.61
N LEU A 264 -23.11 4.64 -19.64
CA LEU A 264 -22.13 5.52 -18.98
C LEU A 264 -22.04 5.27 -17.46
N MET A 265 -23.15 5.01 -16.77
CA MET A 265 -23.12 4.61 -15.36
C MET A 265 -22.35 3.31 -15.14
N LYS A 266 -22.55 2.28 -15.99
CA LYS A 266 -21.81 1.02 -15.90
C LYS A 266 -20.33 1.18 -16.19
N GLU A 267 -19.95 2.04 -17.12
CA GLU A 267 -18.55 2.37 -17.39
C GLU A 267 -17.90 3.09 -16.20
N ILE A 268 -18.60 4.05 -15.58
CA ILE A 268 -18.16 4.72 -14.35
C ILE A 268 -17.98 3.70 -13.21
N ASP A 269 -18.97 2.84 -12.95
CA ASP A 269 -18.89 1.81 -11.90
C ASP A 269 -17.70 0.85 -12.14
N GLN A 270 -17.42 0.50 -13.40
CA GLN A 270 -16.26 -0.32 -13.77
C GLN A 270 -14.94 0.44 -13.55
N GLU A 271 -14.82 1.69 -14.01
CA GLU A 271 -13.63 2.51 -13.78
C GLU A 271 -13.37 2.74 -12.29
N GLU A 272 -14.40 3.01 -11.49
CA GLU A 272 -14.27 3.15 -10.03
C GLU A 272 -13.78 1.86 -9.38
N SER A 273 -14.29 0.69 -9.80
CA SER A 273 -13.81 -0.62 -9.31
C SER A 273 -12.33 -0.87 -9.66
N LEU A 274 -11.91 -0.51 -10.89
CA LEU A 274 -10.52 -0.62 -11.34
C LEU A 274 -9.61 0.38 -10.60
N LEU A 275 -10.11 1.59 -10.30
CA LEU A 275 -9.39 2.62 -9.56
C LEU A 275 -9.21 2.22 -8.09
N LEU A 276 -10.21 1.60 -7.47
CA LEU A 276 -10.12 0.98 -6.14
C LEU A 276 -9.10 -0.18 -6.11
N SER A 277 -9.14 -1.06 -7.11
CA SER A 277 -8.18 -2.15 -7.26
C SER A 277 -6.74 -1.63 -7.42
N ARG A 278 -6.53 -0.63 -8.29
CA ARG A 278 -5.23 0.03 -8.48
C ARG A 278 -4.73 0.74 -7.22
N LYS A 279 -5.61 1.41 -6.45
CA LYS A 279 -5.26 1.99 -5.14
C LYS A 279 -4.82 0.94 -4.12
N SER A 280 -5.51 -0.21 -4.07
CA SER A 280 -5.14 -1.33 -3.20
C SER A 280 -3.77 -1.92 -3.59
N ALA A 281 -3.55 -2.15 -4.88
CA ALA A 281 -2.26 -2.63 -5.40
C ALA A 281 -1.12 -1.64 -5.13
N LEU A 282 -1.36 -0.33 -5.29
CA LEU A 282 -0.38 0.71 -5.00
C LEU A 282 -0.03 0.78 -3.51
N ALA A 283 -1.01 0.72 -2.61
CA ALA A 283 -0.74 0.67 -1.17
C ALA A 283 0.04 -0.60 -0.76
N SER A 284 -0.24 -1.74 -1.39
CA SER A 284 0.54 -2.98 -1.22
C SER A 284 1.99 -2.82 -1.72
N ALA A 285 2.20 -2.19 -2.87
CA ALA A 285 3.52 -1.88 -3.40
C ALA A 285 4.30 -0.87 -2.52
N GLU A 286 3.63 0.12 -1.96
CA GLU A 286 4.22 1.09 -1.03
C GLU A 286 4.66 0.41 0.28
N THR A 287 3.78 -0.38 0.90
CA THR A 287 4.12 -1.12 2.14
C THR A 287 5.24 -2.15 1.95
N THR A 288 5.27 -2.87 0.82
CA THR A 288 6.37 -3.80 0.52
C THR A 288 7.69 -3.07 0.25
N ASN A 289 7.67 -1.90 -0.38
CA ASN A 289 8.85 -1.06 -0.57
C ASN A 289 9.36 -0.47 0.77
N GLU A 290 8.46 -0.05 1.67
CA GLU A 290 8.84 0.35 3.03
C GLU A 290 9.50 -0.79 3.81
N GLN A 291 8.96 -2.02 3.71
CA GLN A 291 9.57 -3.21 4.32
C GLN A 291 10.95 -3.52 3.73
N LEU A 292 11.11 -3.42 2.40
CA LEU A 292 12.41 -3.59 1.73
C LEU A 292 13.44 -2.56 2.23
N GLN A 293 13.05 -1.28 2.32
CA GLN A 293 13.92 -0.22 2.85
C GLN A 293 14.27 -0.42 4.33
N GLN A 294 13.35 -0.93 5.14
CA GLN A 294 13.63 -1.29 6.53
C GLN A 294 14.61 -2.46 6.61
N SER A 295 14.46 -3.48 5.75
CA SER A 295 15.39 -4.61 5.64
C SER A 295 16.79 -4.16 5.23
N MET A 296 16.92 -3.33 4.18
CA MET A 296 18.21 -2.76 3.77
C MET A 296 18.87 -1.94 4.88
N ARG A 297 18.11 -1.08 5.59
CA ARG A 297 18.62 -0.32 6.75
C ARG A 297 19.05 -1.23 7.91
N ALA A 298 18.45 -2.40 8.08
CA ALA A 298 18.87 -3.40 9.06
C ALA A 298 20.16 -4.12 8.60
N GLN A 299 20.24 -4.49 7.33
CA GLN A 299 21.44 -5.08 6.73
C GLN A 299 22.65 -4.12 6.82
N ASP A 300 22.46 -2.83 6.53
CA ASP A 300 23.49 -1.80 6.70
C ASP A 300 24.00 -1.70 8.15
N ARG A 301 23.12 -1.85 9.14
CA ARG A 301 23.52 -1.91 10.57
C ARG A 301 24.31 -3.17 10.86
N ASN A 302 23.85 -4.32 10.40
CA ASN A 302 24.54 -5.60 10.59
C ASN A 302 25.95 -5.58 9.97
N ILE A 303 26.12 -4.93 8.81
CA ILE A 303 27.43 -4.73 8.16
C ILE A 303 28.32 -3.82 9.00
N ARG A 304 27.79 -2.72 9.55
CA ARG A 304 28.54 -1.84 10.47
C ARG A 304 28.95 -2.57 11.76
N GLU A 305 28.03 -3.27 12.40
CA GLU A 305 28.32 -4.07 13.59
C GLU A 305 29.34 -5.19 13.32
N ALA A 306 29.33 -5.79 12.13
CA ALA A 306 30.33 -6.76 11.72
C ALA A 306 31.70 -6.10 11.49
N ALA A 307 31.74 -4.90 10.90
CA ALA A 307 32.96 -4.11 10.77
C ALA A 307 33.52 -3.73 12.15
N ASP A 308 32.69 -3.22 13.07
CA ASP A 308 33.07 -2.85 14.43
C ASP A 308 33.63 -4.07 15.21
N LYS A 309 32.98 -5.24 15.09
CA LYS A 309 33.51 -6.51 15.64
C LYS A 309 34.86 -6.88 15.02
N THR A 310 35.05 -6.64 13.73
CA THR A 310 36.33 -6.91 13.03
C THR A 310 37.43 -5.96 13.49
N TYR A 311 37.12 -4.68 13.71
CA TYR A 311 38.06 -3.72 14.30
C TYR A 311 38.43 -4.09 15.74
N ALA A 312 37.44 -4.46 16.57
CA ALA A 312 37.69 -4.93 17.94
C ALA A 312 38.58 -6.19 17.98
N LEU A 313 38.38 -7.14 17.06
CA LEU A 313 39.24 -8.32 16.91
C LEU A 313 40.67 -7.94 16.45
N MET A 314 40.81 -7.01 15.50
CA MET A 314 42.13 -6.52 15.08
C MET A 314 42.89 -5.81 16.21
N ASP A 315 42.20 -5.03 17.04
CA ASP A 315 42.82 -4.37 18.20
C ASP A 315 43.14 -5.35 19.33
N SER A 316 42.30 -6.36 19.56
CA SER A 316 42.62 -7.48 20.46
C SER A 316 43.86 -8.24 19.99
N LEU A 317 43.95 -8.55 18.70
CA LEU A 317 45.10 -9.25 18.11
C LEU A 317 46.37 -8.39 18.13
N ARG A 318 46.26 -7.06 18.01
CA ARG A 318 47.39 -6.12 18.22
C ARG A 318 47.87 -6.14 19.67
N ALA A 319 46.95 -6.12 20.64
CA ALA A 319 47.28 -6.19 22.06
C ALA A 319 47.97 -7.52 22.40
N GLU A 320 47.42 -8.65 21.96
CA GLU A 320 47.99 -9.98 22.15
C GLU A 320 49.39 -10.11 21.51
N ASN A 321 49.62 -9.54 20.32
CA ASN A 321 50.95 -9.48 19.70
C ASN A 321 51.95 -8.62 20.50
N VAL A 322 51.51 -7.58 21.21
CA VAL A 322 52.36 -6.78 22.10
C VAL A 322 52.70 -7.56 23.37
N GLU A 323 51.72 -8.27 23.95
CA GLU A 323 51.95 -9.15 25.09
C GLU A 323 52.89 -10.32 24.74
N TYR A 324 52.73 -10.94 23.57
CA TYR A 324 53.62 -11.99 23.07
C TYR A 324 55.07 -11.50 22.93
N LYS A 325 55.29 -10.33 22.30
CA LYS A 325 56.63 -9.71 22.21
C LYS A 325 57.21 -9.36 23.57
N LYS A 326 56.36 -9.00 24.54
CA LYS A 326 56.79 -8.76 25.91
C LYS A 326 57.24 -10.07 26.57
N ALA A 327 56.46 -11.14 26.46
CA ALA A 327 56.82 -12.47 26.94
C ALA A 327 58.13 -12.97 26.32
N GLU A 328 58.29 -12.85 24.99
CA GLU A 328 59.55 -13.17 24.28
C GLU A 328 60.75 -12.35 24.80
N SER A 329 60.54 -11.07 25.14
CA SER A 329 61.58 -10.23 25.75
C SER A 329 61.91 -10.63 27.19
N GLU A 330 60.93 -11.15 27.95
CA GLU A 330 61.11 -11.68 29.29
C GLU A 330 61.84 -13.04 29.23
N ASP A 331 61.47 -13.93 28.32
CA ASP A 331 62.13 -15.23 28.10
C ASP A 331 63.57 -15.08 27.63
N THR A 332 63.87 -14.19 26.68
CA THR A 332 65.26 -13.91 26.28
C THR A 332 66.09 -13.26 27.40
N SER A 333 65.44 -12.61 28.38
CA SER A 333 66.09 -12.14 29.61
C SER A 333 66.34 -13.30 30.60
N GLN A 334 65.37 -14.20 30.75
CA GLN A 334 65.51 -15.43 31.54
C GLN A 334 66.61 -16.33 30.97
N GLU A 335 66.68 -16.55 29.65
CA GLU A 335 67.79 -17.29 29.00
C GLU A 335 69.15 -16.68 29.33
N LYS A 336 69.30 -15.35 29.27
CA LYS A 336 70.56 -14.68 29.64
C LYS A 336 70.90 -14.91 31.10
N ARG A 337 69.90 -14.92 31.99
CA ARG A 337 70.08 -15.24 33.41
C ARG A 337 70.48 -16.70 33.62
N VAL A 338 69.86 -17.64 32.92
CA VAL A 338 70.22 -19.08 32.95
C VAL A 338 71.64 -19.28 32.42
N ARG A 339 72.01 -18.75 31.25
CA ARG A 339 73.38 -18.81 30.72
C ARG A 339 74.44 -18.21 31.65
N ASN A 340 74.09 -17.15 32.39
CA ASN A 340 74.97 -16.59 33.41
C ASN A 340 75.09 -17.51 34.64
N LEU A 341 73.98 -18.12 35.08
CA LEU A 341 73.98 -19.11 36.17
C LEU A 341 74.77 -20.36 35.78
N GLU A 342 74.62 -20.87 34.57
CA GLU A 342 75.41 -21.98 34.00
C GLU A 342 76.90 -21.66 34.03
N LYS A 343 77.32 -20.46 33.61
CA LYS A 343 78.72 -20.02 33.70
C LYS A 343 79.22 -19.98 35.15
N THR A 344 78.41 -19.50 36.11
CA THR A 344 78.81 -19.57 37.53
C THR A 344 78.90 -21.02 38.02
N CYS A 345 77.97 -21.89 37.65
CA CYS A 345 78.03 -23.32 37.98
C CYS A 345 79.28 -23.97 37.39
N GLN A 346 79.60 -23.75 36.12
CA GLN A 346 80.84 -24.23 35.49
C GLN A 346 82.10 -23.73 36.22
N ASN A 347 82.14 -22.45 36.60
CA ASN A 347 83.24 -21.88 37.39
C ASN A 347 83.34 -22.51 38.80
N HIS A 348 82.21 -22.83 39.44
CA HIS A 348 82.20 -23.53 40.73
C HIS A 348 82.64 -24.99 40.59
N THR A 349 82.18 -25.71 39.56
CA THR A 349 82.64 -27.07 39.24
C THR A 349 84.14 -27.10 38.95
N ALA A 350 84.67 -26.12 38.20
CA ALA A 350 86.11 -25.99 37.96
C ALA A 350 86.90 -25.78 39.26
N LYS A 351 86.41 -24.92 40.17
CA LYS A 351 87.02 -24.72 41.50
C LYS A 351 86.99 -25.99 42.35
N ILE A 352 85.85 -26.68 42.40
CA ILE A 352 85.71 -27.96 43.11
C ILE A 352 86.68 -29.00 42.57
N ASN A 353 86.82 -29.11 41.24
CA ASN A 353 87.78 -30.03 40.63
C ASN A 353 89.24 -29.68 40.98
N MET A 354 89.60 -28.40 40.99
CA MET A 354 90.93 -27.96 41.47
C MET A 354 91.16 -28.29 42.94
N GLU A 355 90.15 -28.14 43.79
CA GLU A 355 90.21 -28.47 45.22
C GLU A 355 90.33 -29.98 45.45
N ILE A 356 89.62 -30.80 44.67
CA ILE A 356 89.77 -32.27 44.65
C ILE A 356 91.20 -32.64 44.27
N SER A 357 91.75 -32.13 43.15
CA SER A 357 93.12 -32.45 42.74
C SER A 357 94.18 -31.97 43.75
N ALA A 358 93.97 -30.82 44.41
CA ALA A 358 94.84 -30.35 45.50
C ALA A 358 94.76 -31.27 46.73
N ARG A 359 93.57 -31.76 47.07
CA ARG A 359 93.35 -32.73 48.15
C ARG A 359 93.97 -34.09 47.85
N GLU A 360 93.85 -34.59 46.62
CA GLU A 360 94.49 -35.82 46.16
C GLU A 360 96.02 -35.72 46.23
N ALA A 361 96.60 -34.58 45.84
CA ALA A 361 98.03 -34.32 45.99
C ALA A 361 98.49 -34.33 47.45
N ALA A 362 97.73 -33.69 48.36
CA ALA A 362 98.00 -33.73 49.79
C ALA A 362 97.83 -35.14 50.40
N GLU A 363 96.86 -35.93 49.92
CA GLU A 363 96.67 -37.32 50.34
C GLU A 363 97.83 -38.21 49.86
N ALA A 364 98.34 -37.98 48.64
CA ALA A 364 99.55 -38.65 48.15
C ALA A 364 100.78 -38.30 49.01
N GLU A 365 100.98 -37.03 49.36
CA GLU A 365 102.09 -36.60 50.22
C GLU A 365 102.01 -37.21 51.63
N THR A 366 100.81 -37.26 52.23
CA THR A 366 100.62 -37.92 53.54
C THR A 366 100.80 -39.44 53.48
N LYS A 367 100.46 -40.10 52.36
CA LYS A 367 100.78 -41.51 52.13
C LYS A 367 102.29 -41.74 52.07
N VAL A 368 103.07 -40.87 51.42
CA VAL A 368 104.54 -40.94 51.41
C VAL A 368 105.12 -40.75 52.82
N LYS A 369 104.66 -39.74 53.57
CA LYS A 369 105.10 -39.53 54.97
C LYS A 369 104.76 -40.72 55.88
N ASN A 370 103.62 -41.38 55.64
CA ASN A 370 103.23 -42.60 56.37
C ASN A 370 104.08 -43.83 56.01
N THR A 371 104.51 -44.00 54.75
CA THR A 371 105.42 -45.10 54.38
C THR A 371 106.83 -44.86 54.95
N GLU A 372 107.31 -43.61 54.95
CA GLU A 372 108.56 -43.21 55.61
C GLU A 372 108.52 -43.45 57.13
N ALA A 373 107.45 -43.02 57.80
CA ALA A 373 107.23 -43.29 59.23
C ALA A 373 107.14 -44.79 59.54
N GLY A 374 106.52 -45.58 58.64
CA GLY A 374 106.53 -47.04 58.70
C GLY A 374 107.93 -47.64 58.57
N GLY A 375 108.78 -47.08 57.71
CA GLY A 375 110.19 -47.44 57.59
C GLY A 375 111.00 -47.14 58.85
N ILE A 376 110.77 -45.98 59.47
CA ILE A 376 111.39 -45.58 60.74
C ILE A 376 110.96 -46.52 61.87
N LYS A 377 109.66 -46.83 62.02
CA LYS A 377 109.17 -47.80 63.02
C LYS A 377 109.82 -49.18 62.88
N ARG A 378 110.02 -49.67 61.65
CA ARG A 378 110.74 -50.95 61.40
C ARG A 378 112.22 -50.88 61.78
N LYS A 379 112.90 -49.73 61.57
CA LYS A 379 114.28 -49.53 62.02
C LYS A 379 114.37 -49.50 63.55
N ASN A 380 113.48 -48.77 64.22
CA ASN A 380 113.43 -48.70 65.68
C ASN A 380 113.18 -50.07 66.31
N LYS A 381 112.22 -50.86 65.79
CA LYS A 381 111.99 -52.23 66.27
C LYS A 381 113.24 -53.12 66.18
N LYS A 382 114.03 -53.00 65.10
CA LYS A 382 115.31 -53.74 64.97
C LYS A 382 116.37 -53.26 65.96
N PHE A 383 116.39 -51.97 66.30
CA PHE A 383 117.28 -51.47 67.36
C PHE A 383 116.83 -51.93 68.75
N GLU A 384 115.52 -51.94 69.04
CA GLU A 384 114.95 -52.47 70.28
C GLU A 384 115.24 -53.98 70.43
N GLU A 385 115.04 -54.78 69.38
CA GLU A 385 115.41 -56.20 69.33
C GLU A 385 116.92 -56.40 69.55
N GLY A 386 117.77 -55.57 68.93
CA GLY A 386 119.22 -55.61 69.14
C GLY A 386 119.66 -55.22 70.56
N ILE A 387 118.97 -54.27 71.19
CA ILE A 387 119.20 -53.88 72.59
C ILE A 387 118.77 -55.00 73.53
N ALA A 388 117.62 -55.64 73.29
CA ALA A 388 117.15 -56.77 74.09
C ALA A 388 118.09 -57.98 74.00
N GLU A 389 118.61 -58.30 72.80
CA GLU A 389 119.60 -59.36 72.62
C GLU A 389 120.93 -59.02 73.33
N ALA A 390 121.38 -57.76 73.27
CA ALA A 390 122.57 -57.29 74.00
C ALA A 390 122.39 -57.35 75.53
N GLN A 391 121.21 -56.97 76.05
CA GLN A 391 120.86 -57.11 77.48
C GLN A 391 120.86 -58.58 77.91
N LYS A 392 120.29 -59.48 77.10
CA LYS A 392 120.27 -60.93 77.36
C LYS A 392 121.68 -61.55 77.36
N GLN A 393 122.59 -61.05 76.52
CA GLN A 393 124.01 -61.43 76.56
C GLN A 393 124.71 -60.85 77.80
N ALA A 394 124.41 -59.62 78.20
CA ALA A 394 124.94 -59.03 79.43
C ALA A 394 124.47 -59.80 80.68
N GLU A 395 123.20 -60.20 80.76
CA GLU A 395 122.68 -61.06 81.84
C GLU A 395 123.35 -62.44 81.88
N LYS A 396 123.63 -63.05 80.72
CA LYS A 396 124.42 -64.30 80.65
C LYS A 396 125.81 -64.11 81.27
N LYS A 397 126.55 -63.07 80.85
CA LYS A 397 127.86 -62.77 81.42
C LYS A 397 127.80 -62.39 82.90
N GLN A 398 126.73 -61.73 83.35
CA GLN A 398 126.52 -61.43 84.76
C GLN A 398 126.21 -62.70 85.58
N LYS A 399 125.55 -63.70 85.00
CA LYS A 399 125.38 -65.04 85.60
C LYS A 399 126.70 -65.82 85.63
N GLU A 400 127.53 -65.75 84.59
CA GLU A 400 128.89 -66.33 84.60
C GLU A 400 129.77 -65.68 85.69
N ILE A 401 129.76 -64.36 85.83
CA ILE A 401 130.48 -63.65 86.90
C ILE A 401 129.95 -64.04 88.29
N LYS A 402 128.63 -64.20 88.47
CA LYS A 402 128.06 -64.72 89.73
C LYS A 402 128.44 -66.18 89.99
N GLY A 403 128.59 -66.99 88.95
CA GLY A 403 129.11 -68.36 89.03
C GLY A 403 130.56 -68.39 89.52
N LEU A 404 131.43 -67.61 88.87
CA LEU A 404 132.85 -67.50 89.27
C LEU A 404 133.02 -66.93 90.68
N LEU A 405 132.18 -65.99 91.12
CA LEU A 405 132.17 -65.50 92.51
C LEU A 405 131.71 -66.57 93.52
N ALA A 406 130.75 -67.42 93.14
CA ALA A 406 130.37 -68.57 93.97
C ALA A 406 131.49 -69.63 94.03
N GLU A 407 132.22 -69.84 92.94
CA GLU A 407 133.34 -70.77 92.84
C GLU A 407 134.55 -70.30 93.68
N VAL A 408 134.87 -69.00 93.67
CA VAL A 408 135.90 -68.39 94.55
C VAL A 408 135.50 -68.52 96.03
N ASN A 409 134.25 -68.24 96.39
CA ASN A 409 133.77 -68.44 97.76
C ASN A 409 133.77 -69.92 98.18
N ALA A 410 133.47 -70.85 97.27
CA ALA A 410 133.54 -72.28 97.51
C ALA A 410 135.00 -72.77 97.70
N ILE A 411 135.97 -72.19 96.99
CA ILE A 411 137.40 -72.47 97.15
C ILE A 411 137.94 -71.91 98.47
N GLN A 412 137.50 -70.71 98.89
CA GLN A 412 137.85 -70.15 100.21
C GLN A 412 137.22 -70.94 101.37
N ALA A 413 136.02 -71.50 101.19
CA ALA A 413 135.39 -72.39 102.18
C ALA A 413 136.03 -73.80 102.23
N LYS A 414 136.48 -74.35 101.08
CA LYS A 414 137.08 -75.70 101.02
C LYS A 414 138.45 -75.84 101.68
N ASN A 415 139.22 -74.76 101.79
CA ASN A 415 140.54 -74.80 102.45
C ASN A 415 140.47 -74.79 103.99
N ALA A 416 139.30 -74.55 104.60
CA ALA A 416 139.18 -74.35 106.05
C ALA A 416 138.73 -75.59 106.86
N SER A 417 138.24 -76.66 106.21
CA SER A 417 137.69 -77.84 106.91
C SER A 417 138.17 -79.21 106.41
N LEU A 418 139.19 -79.24 105.52
CA LEU A 418 139.85 -80.47 105.07
C LEU A 418 141.26 -80.62 105.66
N SER A 419 141.36 -80.44 106.98
CA SER A 419 142.48 -80.91 107.79
C SER A 419 141.93 -81.60 109.04
N SER A 420 141.65 -82.91 108.89
CA SER A 420 141.06 -83.86 109.86
C SER A 420 139.53 -83.85 110.00
N ARG A 421 138.77 -84.93 109.72
CA ARG A 421 139.02 -86.32 109.21
C ARG A 421 137.68 -86.78 108.58
N ILE A 422 137.59 -87.41 107.38
CA ILE A 422 137.93 -88.82 107.06
C ILE A 422 137.05 -89.76 107.91
N ASP A 423 136.08 -90.55 107.41
CA ASP A 423 135.87 -91.33 106.16
C ASP A 423 134.38 -91.25 105.67
N ALA A 424 133.87 -91.80 104.53
CA ALA A 424 134.37 -92.23 103.19
C ALA A 424 133.16 -92.59 102.25
N GLY A 425 133.39 -92.82 100.94
CA GLY A 425 132.44 -93.36 99.91
C GLY A 425 131.53 -92.31 99.22
N GLU A 426 131.49 -92.07 97.89
CA GLU A 426 131.31 -92.96 96.69
C GLU A 426 129.91 -93.64 96.70
N GLU A 427 129.05 -93.64 95.66
CA GLU A 427 129.15 -93.59 94.16
C GLU A 427 127.79 -93.04 93.57
N GLU A 428 127.75 -92.21 92.52
CA GLU A 428 127.43 -92.48 91.07
C GLU A 428 125.95 -92.55 90.54
N ILE A 429 125.78 -91.93 89.34
CA ILE A 429 124.88 -92.25 88.18
C ILE A 429 123.38 -91.80 88.08
N ASN A 430 123.08 -91.34 86.85
CA ASN A 430 121.87 -90.78 86.20
C ASN A 430 120.55 -91.62 86.19
N ALA A 431 119.42 -90.93 85.91
CA ALA A 431 118.34 -91.40 84.99
C ALA A 431 117.37 -90.27 84.53
N SER A 432 116.51 -90.54 83.54
CA SER A 432 115.82 -89.53 82.68
C SER A 432 114.27 -89.68 82.58
N ARG A 433 113.62 -88.71 81.88
CA ARG A 433 112.39 -88.79 81.00
C ARG A 433 110.95 -88.54 81.55
N GLY A 434 110.11 -88.00 80.64
CA GLY A 434 108.67 -88.27 80.44
C GLY A 434 107.70 -87.07 80.59
N SER A 435 106.50 -86.98 79.98
CA SER A 435 105.89 -87.55 78.72
C SER A 435 104.49 -86.92 78.45
N GLU A 436 103.82 -87.30 77.34
CA GLU A 436 102.46 -86.89 76.89
C GLU A 436 101.29 -87.73 77.49
N LEU A 437 100.00 -87.32 77.38
CA LEU A 437 98.86 -87.95 76.61
C LEU A 437 97.42 -87.42 76.94
N ALA A 438 96.36 -88.01 76.32
CA ALA A 438 94.95 -87.51 76.15
C ALA A 438 93.82 -88.31 76.88
N VAL A 439 92.50 -88.06 76.63
CA VAL A 439 91.29 -88.97 76.72
C VAL A 439 89.89 -88.26 76.50
N GLU A 440 88.79 -89.02 76.25
CA GLU A 440 87.44 -88.63 75.72
C GLU A 440 86.17 -88.83 76.65
N VAL A 441 85.09 -88.00 76.47
CA VAL A 441 83.60 -88.29 76.24
C VAL A 441 82.76 -89.23 77.19
N PRO A 442 81.37 -89.25 77.35
CA PRO A 442 80.18 -88.34 77.09
C PRO A 442 79.16 -88.13 78.29
N GLY A 443 77.95 -87.52 78.08
CA GLY A 443 76.67 -87.96 78.74
C GLY A 443 75.52 -86.96 79.12
N ILE A 444 74.27 -87.24 78.65
CA ILE A 444 72.92 -86.72 79.08
C ILE A 444 72.48 -85.29 78.65
N PHE A 445 71.61 -85.23 77.63
CA PHE A 445 70.82 -84.08 77.17
C PHE A 445 69.50 -84.64 76.59
N GLY A 446 68.30 -84.11 76.88
CA GLY A 446 67.09 -84.71 76.25
C GLY A 446 65.67 -84.30 76.65
N LEU A 447 65.39 -83.58 77.75
CA LEU A 447 63.99 -83.31 78.17
C LEU A 447 63.67 -81.84 78.49
N LEU A 448 64.54 -80.88 78.14
CA LEU A 448 64.26 -79.44 78.25
C LEU A 448 64.06 -78.73 76.90
N GLY A 449 64.31 -79.39 75.77
CA GLY A 449 64.32 -78.74 74.44
C GLY A 449 62.95 -78.49 73.82
N GLU A 450 61.96 -79.34 74.09
CA GLU A 450 60.68 -79.36 73.35
C GLU A 450 59.68 -78.28 73.79
N LEU A 451 59.88 -77.65 74.96
CA LEU A 451 59.08 -76.49 75.39
C LEU A 451 59.60 -75.16 74.81
N GLY A 452 60.91 -75.03 74.59
CA GLY A 452 61.51 -73.84 73.99
C GLY A 452 61.15 -73.68 72.51
N SER A 453 61.23 -74.77 71.74
CA SER A 453 60.94 -74.77 70.30
C SER A 453 59.49 -74.39 69.97
N LEU A 454 58.55 -74.65 70.88
CA LEU A 454 57.14 -74.31 70.68
C LEU A 454 56.85 -72.81 70.93
N GLU A 455 57.45 -72.20 71.96
CA GLU A 455 57.35 -70.74 72.17
C GLU A 455 58.04 -69.94 71.06
N GLU A 456 59.18 -70.43 70.58
CA GLU A 456 59.94 -69.80 69.49
C GLU A 456 59.14 -69.83 68.18
N SER A 457 58.56 -71.00 67.85
CA SER A 457 57.63 -71.16 66.71
C SER A 457 56.42 -70.22 66.79
N CYS A 458 55.86 -69.97 67.98
CA CYS A 458 54.74 -69.05 68.17
C CYS A 458 55.13 -67.57 68.00
N LYS A 459 56.36 -67.18 68.38
CA LYS A 459 56.90 -65.84 68.14
C LYS A 459 57.15 -65.61 66.65
N GLU A 460 57.83 -66.54 65.98
CA GLU A 460 58.08 -66.47 64.53
C GLU A 460 56.77 -66.38 63.72
N LEU A 461 55.74 -67.15 64.10
CA LEU A 461 54.43 -67.07 63.43
C LEU A 461 53.75 -65.70 63.63
N THR A 462 53.93 -65.08 64.81
CA THR A 462 53.36 -63.77 65.15
C THR A 462 54.08 -62.64 64.41
N GLU A 463 55.42 -62.70 64.34
CA GLU A 463 56.24 -61.76 63.56
C GLU A 463 55.94 -61.89 62.06
N SER A 464 55.87 -63.11 61.52
CA SER A 464 55.48 -63.39 60.13
C SER A 464 54.07 -62.86 59.81
N CYS A 465 53.10 -63.00 60.73
CA CYS A 465 51.77 -62.40 60.59
C CYS A 465 51.79 -60.87 60.64
N SER A 466 52.72 -60.26 61.38
CA SER A 466 52.90 -58.80 61.39
C SER A 466 53.51 -58.31 60.08
N ASP A 467 54.49 -59.03 59.53
CA ASP A 467 55.15 -58.76 58.24
C ASP A 467 54.21 -58.93 57.06
N LEU A 468 53.32 -59.93 57.10
CA LEU A 468 52.27 -60.07 56.09
C LEU A 468 51.25 -58.91 56.17
N ARG A 469 50.93 -58.42 57.37
CA ARG A 469 50.05 -57.23 57.53
C ARG A 469 50.72 -55.95 57.03
N THR A 470 52.01 -55.73 57.28
CA THR A 470 52.74 -54.56 56.74
C THR A 470 52.84 -54.65 55.21
N ARG A 471 53.14 -55.83 54.64
CA ARG A 471 53.14 -56.06 53.19
C ARG A 471 51.78 -55.82 52.55
N ILE A 472 50.68 -56.30 53.16
CA ILE A 472 49.31 -56.02 52.68
C ILE A 472 48.99 -54.52 52.77
N SER A 473 49.41 -53.83 53.84
CA SER A 473 49.25 -52.38 53.98
C SER A 473 49.99 -51.61 52.87
N MET A 474 51.26 -51.97 52.60
CA MET A 474 52.05 -51.38 51.51
C MET A 474 51.45 -51.68 50.13
N ALA A 475 50.97 -52.90 49.87
CA ALA A 475 50.30 -53.25 48.63
C ALA A 475 48.99 -52.47 48.42
N ASN A 476 48.22 -52.23 49.49
CA ASN A 476 47.02 -51.40 49.44
C ASN A 476 47.35 -49.92 49.22
N ALA A 477 48.42 -49.40 49.82
CA ALA A 477 48.90 -48.04 49.56
C ALA A 477 49.37 -47.87 48.10
N ALA A 478 50.13 -48.83 47.56
CA ALA A 478 50.53 -48.86 46.15
C ALA A 478 49.31 -48.93 45.21
N ASN A 479 48.32 -49.77 45.50
CA ASN A 479 47.05 -49.80 44.76
C ASN A 479 46.28 -48.47 44.83
N GLY A 480 46.33 -47.77 45.97
CA GLY A 480 45.79 -46.41 46.12
C GLY A 480 46.49 -45.41 45.19
N GLN A 481 47.84 -45.44 45.14
CA GLN A 481 48.64 -44.61 44.23
C GLN A 481 48.38 -44.95 42.76
N HIS A 482 48.26 -46.23 42.39
CA HIS A 482 47.90 -46.64 41.04
C HIS A 482 46.52 -46.14 40.63
N ARG A 483 45.51 -46.22 41.50
CA ARG A 483 44.16 -45.65 41.25
C ARG A 483 44.21 -44.14 41.08
N ALA A 484 44.98 -43.42 41.91
CA ALA A 484 45.17 -41.98 41.78
C ALA A 484 45.84 -41.62 40.44
N LYS A 485 46.89 -42.34 40.03
CA LYS A 485 47.58 -42.13 38.75
C LYS A 485 46.71 -42.45 37.54
N VAL A 486 45.89 -43.50 37.60
CA VAL A 486 44.88 -43.81 36.56
C VAL A 486 43.84 -42.69 36.47
N GLN A 487 43.40 -42.13 37.59
CA GLN A 487 42.46 -41.00 37.58
C GLN A 487 43.09 -39.71 37.05
N GLN A 488 44.36 -39.45 37.37
CA GLN A 488 45.14 -38.35 36.79
C GLN A 488 45.26 -38.50 35.27
N LEU A 489 45.69 -39.66 34.77
CA LEU A 489 45.80 -39.93 33.33
C LEU A 489 44.44 -39.83 32.60
N LYS A 490 43.34 -40.20 33.25
CA LYS A 490 41.98 -39.97 32.72
C LYS A 490 41.64 -38.49 32.63
N ASN A 491 42.03 -37.69 33.62
CA ASN A 491 41.81 -36.24 33.62
C ASN A 491 42.68 -35.55 32.55
N GLU A 492 43.94 -35.97 32.38
CA GLU A 492 44.85 -35.51 31.34
C GLU A 492 44.34 -35.87 29.93
N LEU A 493 43.90 -37.12 29.71
CA LEU A 493 43.23 -37.51 28.46
C LEU A 493 41.94 -36.71 28.21
N ALA A 494 41.16 -36.41 29.26
CA ALA A 494 39.97 -35.57 29.15
C ALA A 494 40.27 -34.06 29.01
N PHE A 495 41.51 -33.64 29.27
CA PHE A 495 42.01 -32.30 28.99
C PHE A 495 42.45 -32.20 27.54
N ILE A 496 43.36 -33.10 27.10
CA ILE A 496 43.82 -33.23 25.70
C ILE A 496 42.62 -33.36 24.74
N ARG A 497 41.63 -34.22 25.06
CA ARG A 497 40.40 -34.35 24.24
C ARG A 497 39.56 -33.07 24.13
N ARG A 498 39.67 -32.14 25.08
CA ARG A 498 38.98 -30.84 25.03
C ARG A 498 39.82 -29.78 24.31
N GLU A 499 41.13 -29.80 24.51
CA GLU A 499 42.09 -28.87 23.90
C GLU A 499 42.24 -29.14 22.39
N ASP A 500 42.53 -30.40 22.00
CA ASP A 500 42.66 -30.83 20.61
C ASP A 500 41.30 -31.05 19.91
N GLY A 501 40.18 -30.81 20.62
CA GLY A 501 38.83 -30.99 20.09
C GLY A 501 38.52 -32.42 19.62
N LEU A 502 38.97 -33.44 20.35
CA LEU A 502 38.82 -34.86 19.97
C LEU A 502 37.55 -35.50 20.56
N ASP A 503 37.02 -36.49 19.85
CA ASP A 503 35.89 -37.32 20.29
C ASP A 503 36.33 -38.46 21.23
N GLU A 504 35.39 -39.31 21.63
CA GLU A 504 35.68 -40.43 22.55
C GLU A 504 36.60 -41.51 21.94
N SER A 505 36.70 -41.56 20.61
CA SER A 505 37.56 -42.46 19.84
C SER A 505 38.93 -41.87 19.50
N GLY A 506 39.17 -40.58 19.80
CA GLY A 506 40.40 -39.86 19.48
C GLY A 506 40.45 -39.27 18.08
N ARG A 507 39.30 -39.14 17.39
CA ARG A 507 39.19 -38.44 16.11
C ARG A 507 38.84 -36.97 16.34
N GLN A 508 39.22 -36.08 15.42
CA GLN A 508 38.85 -34.67 15.50
C GLN A 508 37.32 -34.52 15.39
N ARG A 509 36.72 -33.74 16.29
CA ARG A 509 35.27 -33.52 16.30
C ARG A 509 34.84 -32.80 15.02
N PRO A 510 33.67 -33.15 14.47
CA PRO A 510 33.19 -32.53 13.25
C PRO A 510 32.82 -31.07 13.50
N ILE A 511 33.24 -30.19 12.58
CA ILE A 511 32.91 -28.76 12.62
C ILE A 511 31.48 -28.60 12.12
N LEU A 512 30.59 -28.17 13.01
CA LEU A 512 29.18 -27.91 12.72
C LEU A 512 28.88 -26.42 12.90
N ILE A 513 28.62 -25.75 11.77
CA ILE A 513 28.18 -24.36 11.73
C ILE A 513 26.70 -24.34 12.09
N HIS A 514 26.37 -23.78 13.26
CA HIS A 514 24.99 -23.58 13.69
C HIS A 514 24.59 -22.13 13.45
N SER A 515 23.56 -21.90 12.63
CA SER A 515 22.99 -20.59 12.36
C SER A 515 21.49 -20.64 12.63
N ASN A 516 21.05 -19.97 13.70
CA ASN A 516 19.63 -19.95 14.07
C ASN A 516 18.78 -19.08 13.13
N ASP A 517 19.42 -18.10 12.47
CA ASP A 517 18.74 -17.07 11.67
C ASP A 517 18.80 -17.34 10.16
N SER A 518 19.55 -18.37 9.71
CA SER A 518 19.77 -18.64 8.28
C SER A 518 19.76 -20.12 7.93
N THR A 519 18.76 -20.52 7.15
CA THR A 519 18.65 -21.85 6.51
C THR A 519 19.67 -22.07 5.38
N LEU A 520 20.53 -21.09 5.10
CA LEU A 520 21.51 -21.16 4.01
C LEU A 520 22.55 -22.27 4.25
N VAL A 521 22.93 -22.52 5.51
CA VAL A 521 23.87 -23.58 5.89
C VAL A 521 23.34 -24.96 5.49
N ASP A 522 22.04 -25.20 5.70
CA ASP A 522 21.37 -26.46 5.37
C ASP A 522 21.11 -26.58 3.86
N LYS A 523 20.66 -25.49 3.20
CA LYS A 523 20.43 -25.46 1.75
C LYS A 523 21.70 -25.68 0.93
N LEU A 524 22.84 -25.17 1.39
CA LEU A 524 24.16 -25.41 0.78
C LEU A 524 24.81 -26.73 1.23
N GLN A 525 24.14 -27.46 2.14
CA GLN A 525 24.59 -28.70 2.77
C GLN A 525 25.98 -28.59 3.43
N MET A 526 26.29 -27.42 3.99
CA MET A 526 27.66 -27.08 4.37
C MET A 526 28.17 -27.92 5.54
N ASN A 527 27.31 -28.27 6.50
CA ASN A 527 27.68 -29.15 7.61
C ASN A 527 27.95 -30.60 7.15
N SER A 528 27.23 -31.12 6.13
CA SER A 528 27.52 -32.44 5.55
C SER A 528 28.85 -32.42 4.80
N PHE A 529 29.05 -31.38 3.98
CA PHE A 529 30.28 -31.22 3.21
C PHE A 529 31.52 -31.06 4.10
N LEU A 530 31.46 -30.25 5.17
CA LEU A 530 32.56 -30.10 6.12
C LEU A 530 32.85 -31.42 6.86
N TYR A 531 31.82 -32.16 7.25
CA TYR A 531 31.94 -33.50 7.84
C TYR A 531 32.67 -34.50 6.92
N GLU A 532 32.32 -34.51 5.64
CA GLU A 532 32.95 -35.36 4.62
C GLU A 532 34.39 -34.93 4.32
N ALA A 533 34.63 -33.63 4.16
CA ALA A 533 35.97 -33.09 3.92
C ALA A 533 36.93 -33.41 5.06
N GLN A 534 36.50 -33.30 6.33
CA GLN A 534 37.33 -33.62 7.50
C GLN A 534 37.72 -35.10 7.61
N GLN A 535 37.00 -36.01 6.95
CA GLN A 535 37.38 -37.44 6.90
C GLN A 535 38.39 -37.76 5.80
N GLN A 536 38.62 -36.84 4.86
CA GLN A 536 39.58 -37.04 3.79
C GLN A 536 41.01 -36.74 4.24
N ARG A 537 41.96 -37.56 3.77
CA ARG A 537 43.40 -37.37 4.05
C ARG A 537 43.95 -36.05 3.47
N ASN A 538 43.29 -35.49 2.46
CA ASN A 538 43.58 -34.16 1.93
C ASN A 538 42.25 -33.47 1.52
N PRO A 539 41.70 -32.56 2.33
CA PRO A 539 40.45 -31.86 2.04
C PRO A 539 40.58 -30.76 0.98
N VAL A 540 41.81 -30.31 0.67
CA VAL A 540 42.05 -29.07 -0.11
C VAL A 540 41.35 -29.07 -1.49
N PRO A 541 41.37 -30.14 -2.30
CA PRO A 541 40.68 -30.14 -3.58
C PRO A 541 39.15 -29.98 -3.45
N MET A 542 38.54 -30.68 -2.49
CA MET A 542 37.09 -30.59 -2.23
C MET A 542 36.69 -29.20 -1.74
N LEU A 543 37.51 -28.58 -0.89
CA LEU A 543 37.30 -27.20 -0.43
C LEU A 543 37.33 -26.21 -1.60
N ILE A 544 38.30 -26.33 -2.51
CA ILE A 544 38.42 -25.48 -3.70
C ILE A 544 37.18 -25.64 -4.60
N GLU A 545 36.76 -26.88 -4.86
CA GLU A 545 35.59 -27.16 -5.70
C GLU A 545 34.29 -26.59 -5.09
N LYS A 546 34.07 -26.77 -3.78
CA LYS A 546 32.89 -26.22 -3.10
C LYS A 546 32.93 -24.69 -3.06
N ILE A 547 34.09 -24.07 -2.86
CA ILE A 547 34.24 -22.61 -2.94
C ILE A 547 33.92 -22.10 -4.35
N ALA A 548 34.36 -22.80 -5.40
CA ALA A 548 34.03 -22.44 -6.78
C ALA A 548 32.52 -22.50 -7.06
N GLN A 549 31.83 -23.57 -6.63
CA GLN A 549 30.37 -23.70 -6.74
C GLN A 549 29.63 -22.56 -6.01
N LEU A 550 30.11 -22.17 -4.82
CA LEU A 550 29.52 -21.07 -4.05
C LEU A 550 29.74 -19.70 -4.72
N LEU A 551 30.92 -19.46 -5.30
CA LEU A 551 31.21 -18.23 -6.04
C LEU A 551 30.39 -18.11 -7.32
N GLU A 552 30.18 -19.22 -8.04
CA GLU A 552 29.32 -19.26 -9.23
C GLU A 552 27.86 -18.95 -8.88
N LEU A 553 27.32 -19.55 -7.82
CA LEU A 553 25.96 -19.30 -7.34
C LEU A 553 25.79 -17.84 -6.87
N LEU A 554 26.77 -17.29 -6.14
CA LEU A 554 26.77 -15.89 -5.71
C LEU A 554 26.78 -14.93 -6.91
N HIS A 555 27.58 -15.21 -7.94
CA HIS A 555 27.63 -14.43 -9.17
C HIS A 555 26.34 -14.53 -10.02
N PHE A 556 25.65 -15.68 -9.99
CA PHE A 556 24.33 -15.84 -10.60
C PHE A 556 23.27 -14.98 -9.89
N GLU A 557 23.18 -15.07 -8.56
CA GLU A 557 22.24 -14.27 -7.76
C GLU A 557 22.54 -12.77 -7.84
N GLN A 558 23.82 -12.37 -7.90
CA GLN A 558 24.20 -10.98 -8.13
C GLN A 558 23.68 -10.46 -9.47
N LYS A 559 23.83 -11.24 -10.55
CA LYS A 559 23.26 -10.90 -11.88
C LYS A 559 21.74 -10.83 -11.87
N ALA A 560 21.06 -11.64 -11.05
CA ALA A 560 19.62 -11.55 -10.88
C ALA A 560 19.22 -10.27 -10.13
N ALA A 561 19.93 -9.92 -9.05
CA ALA A 561 19.73 -8.68 -8.30
C ALA A 561 19.95 -7.42 -9.17
N ASP A 562 21.00 -7.40 -9.99
CA ASP A 562 21.28 -6.30 -10.92
C ASP A 562 20.16 -6.12 -11.97
N ARG A 563 19.58 -7.22 -12.47
CA ARG A 563 18.40 -7.18 -13.35
C ARG A 563 17.19 -6.59 -12.65
N TYR A 564 16.88 -7.04 -11.42
CA TYR A 564 15.77 -6.51 -10.64
C TYR A 564 15.95 -5.02 -10.31
N LEU A 565 17.17 -4.56 -9.99
CA LEU A 565 17.48 -3.13 -9.82
C LEU A 565 17.23 -2.35 -11.12
N GLY A 566 17.64 -2.90 -12.27
CA GLY A 566 17.37 -2.31 -13.59
C GLY A 566 15.89 -2.16 -13.90
N ASP A 567 15.08 -3.18 -13.60
CA ASP A 567 13.63 -3.13 -13.84
C ASP A 567 12.89 -2.23 -12.83
N LEU A 568 13.37 -2.16 -11.58
CA LEU A 568 12.86 -1.24 -10.58
C LEU A 568 13.18 0.23 -10.95
N ALA A 569 14.36 0.49 -11.53
CA ALA A 569 14.70 1.80 -12.09
C ALA A 569 13.81 2.20 -13.28
N LYS A 570 13.52 1.27 -14.22
CA LYS A 570 12.56 1.49 -15.32
C LYS A 570 11.16 1.81 -14.79
N SER A 571 10.69 1.03 -13.80
CA SER A 571 9.39 1.22 -13.15
C SER A 571 9.29 2.60 -12.50
N ASN A 572 10.31 3.02 -11.75
CA ASN A 572 10.37 4.36 -11.15
C ASN A 572 10.34 5.48 -12.19
N SER A 573 11.05 5.32 -13.32
CA SER A 573 11.01 6.27 -14.45
C SER A 573 9.61 6.37 -15.07
N LEU A 574 8.94 5.23 -15.28
CA LEU A 574 7.57 5.20 -15.80
C LEU A 574 6.57 5.86 -14.84
N VAL A 575 6.71 5.62 -13.53
CA VAL A 575 5.89 6.29 -12.49
C VAL A 575 6.15 7.81 -12.46
N ALA A 576 7.39 8.26 -12.64
CA ALA A 576 7.72 9.67 -12.74
C ALA A 576 7.05 10.33 -13.96
N ASN A 577 7.12 9.68 -15.13
CA ASN A 577 6.46 10.13 -16.36
C ASN A 577 4.94 10.19 -16.20
N LEU A 578 4.31 9.20 -15.57
CA LEU A 578 2.87 9.20 -15.27
C LEU A 578 2.46 10.30 -14.27
N ARG A 579 3.34 10.67 -13.33
CA ARG A 579 3.12 11.82 -12.42
C ARG A 579 3.18 13.14 -13.17
N GLN A 580 4.14 13.31 -14.08
CA GLN A 580 4.22 14.49 -14.95
C GLN A 580 2.98 14.61 -15.86
N LEU A 581 2.58 13.52 -16.53
CA LEU A 581 1.40 13.51 -17.39
C LEU A 581 0.11 13.85 -16.60
N ASN A 582 -0.05 13.32 -15.38
CA ASN A 582 -1.17 13.69 -14.51
C ASN A 582 -1.14 15.17 -14.10
N LEU A 583 0.04 15.76 -13.88
CA LEU A 583 0.17 17.19 -13.57
C LEU A 583 -0.28 18.04 -14.76
N GLU A 584 0.17 17.70 -15.97
CA GLU A 584 -0.24 18.37 -17.22
C GLU A 584 -1.74 18.22 -17.52
N LEU A 585 -2.30 17.03 -17.34
CA LEU A 585 -3.75 16.78 -17.49
C LEU A 585 -4.57 17.54 -16.44
N THR A 586 -4.08 17.65 -15.20
CA THR A 586 -4.73 18.43 -14.14
C THR A 586 -4.70 19.93 -14.48
N GLY A 587 -3.58 20.44 -15.02
CA GLY A 587 -3.48 21.80 -15.53
C GLY A 587 -4.46 22.07 -16.67
N LYS A 588 -4.53 21.18 -17.67
CA LYS A 588 -5.49 21.26 -18.78
C LYS A 588 -6.94 21.22 -18.29
N LYS A 589 -7.27 20.34 -17.34
CA LYS A 589 -8.60 20.26 -16.71
C LYS A 589 -8.95 21.57 -15.98
N SER A 590 -8.01 22.13 -15.22
CA SER A 590 -8.19 23.42 -14.53
C SER A 590 -8.46 24.56 -15.51
N GLY A 591 -7.67 24.65 -16.59
CA GLY A 591 -7.88 25.61 -17.68
C GLY A 591 -9.26 25.46 -18.33
N MET A 592 -9.65 24.24 -18.71
CA MET A 592 -10.95 23.98 -19.33
C MET A 592 -12.14 24.26 -18.39
N THR A 593 -12.00 24.01 -17.07
CA THR A 593 -13.03 24.39 -16.10
C THR A 593 -13.12 25.91 -15.91
N SER A 594 -12.00 26.63 -15.96
CA SER A 594 -11.98 28.09 -15.90
C SER A 594 -12.63 28.70 -17.15
N PHE A 595 -12.24 28.23 -18.34
CA PHE A 595 -12.84 28.60 -19.62
C PHE A 595 -14.36 28.34 -19.62
N LYS A 596 -14.80 27.15 -19.20
CA LYS A 596 -16.24 26.83 -19.12
C LYS A 596 -16.99 27.76 -18.17
N ALA A 597 -16.42 28.11 -17.02
CA ALA A 597 -17.04 29.05 -16.08
C ALA A 597 -17.15 30.46 -16.66
N GLN A 598 -16.11 30.94 -17.36
CA GLN A 598 -16.10 32.23 -18.05
C GLN A 598 -17.12 32.26 -19.21
N LEU A 599 -17.15 31.21 -20.03
CA LEU A 599 -18.10 31.06 -21.14
C LEU A 599 -19.55 31.05 -20.65
N ILE A 600 -19.87 30.28 -19.60
CA ILE A 600 -21.21 30.28 -19.00
C ILE A 600 -21.56 31.67 -18.46
N GLY A 601 -20.61 32.34 -17.79
CA GLY A 601 -20.79 33.72 -17.32
C GLY A 601 -21.11 34.70 -18.46
N ARG A 602 -20.40 34.61 -19.59
CA ARG A 602 -20.66 35.43 -20.78
C ARG A 602 -21.97 35.09 -21.48
N VAL A 603 -22.34 33.81 -21.58
CA VAL A 603 -23.64 33.41 -22.16
C VAL A 603 -24.81 33.93 -21.32
N VAL A 604 -24.72 33.84 -19.99
CA VAL A 604 -25.72 34.42 -19.08
C VAL A 604 -25.75 35.94 -19.20
N GLN A 605 -24.59 36.59 -19.26
CA GLN A 605 -24.52 38.04 -19.48
C GLN A 605 -25.17 38.45 -20.81
N ASN A 606 -24.84 37.78 -21.92
CA ASN A 606 -25.44 38.06 -23.23
C ASN A 606 -26.97 37.89 -23.22
N GLN A 607 -27.53 36.92 -22.48
CA GLN A 607 -28.99 36.80 -22.34
C GLN A 607 -29.61 37.91 -21.49
N MET A 608 -28.92 38.39 -20.45
CA MET A 608 -29.37 39.52 -19.62
C MET A 608 -29.29 40.85 -20.39
N ASP A 609 -28.24 41.04 -21.19
CA ASP A 609 -28.03 42.25 -21.98
C ASP A 609 -28.98 42.27 -23.21
N ALA A 610 -29.27 41.11 -23.82
CA ALA A 610 -30.28 40.95 -24.87
C ALA A 610 -31.74 41.10 -24.39
N SER A 611 -32.01 40.97 -23.07
CA SER A 611 -33.34 41.19 -22.48
C SER A 611 -33.52 42.56 -21.84
N SER A 612 -32.46 43.38 -21.78
CA SER A 612 -32.48 44.76 -21.28
C SER A 612 -32.26 45.82 -22.36
N SER A 613 -31.60 45.46 -23.46
CA SER A 613 -31.58 46.25 -24.70
C SER A 613 -32.87 46.07 -25.53
N SER A 614 -33.13 47.00 -26.46
CA SER A 614 -34.30 46.95 -27.35
C SER A 614 -34.32 45.64 -28.16
N PRO A 615 -35.50 45.05 -28.50
CA PRO A 615 -35.64 43.75 -29.20
C PRO A 615 -35.15 43.73 -30.67
N SER A 616 -34.16 44.55 -31.00
CA SER A 616 -33.60 44.78 -32.33
C SER A 616 -32.06 44.81 -32.35
N SER A 617 -31.37 44.58 -31.23
CA SER A 617 -29.90 44.58 -31.12
C SER A 617 -29.37 43.31 -30.44
N SER A 618 -29.16 42.23 -31.20
CA SER A 618 -28.43 41.06 -30.71
C SER A 618 -26.92 41.34 -30.77
N GLU A 619 -26.36 41.75 -29.64
CA GLU A 619 -24.92 41.91 -29.46
C GLU A 619 -24.33 40.65 -28.80
N LEU A 620 -23.27 40.09 -29.40
CA LEU A 620 -22.59 38.90 -28.92
C LEU A 620 -21.27 39.31 -28.24
N VAL A 621 -21.29 39.40 -26.90
CA VAL A 621 -20.10 39.75 -26.11
C VAL A 621 -19.32 38.49 -25.76
N LEU A 622 -18.14 38.32 -26.36
CA LEU A 622 -17.23 37.19 -26.14
C LEU A 622 -15.88 37.66 -25.55
N THR A 623 -15.88 38.82 -24.90
CA THR A 623 -14.71 39.47 -24.30
C THR A 623 -13.99 38.62 -23.25
N GLY A 624 -12.68 38.47 -23.37
CA GLY A 624 -11.83 37.93 -22.31
C GLY A 624 -11.98 36.42 -22.06
N LEU A 625 -12.42 35.66 -23.06
CA LEU A 625 -12.61 34.21 -23.01
C LEU A 625 -11.34 33.42 -23.38
N LEU A 626 -10.26 34.08 -23.80
CA LEU A 626 -8.99 33.45 -24.22
C LEU A 626 -9.16 32.45 -25.39
N MET A 627 -10.10 32.75 -26.29
CA MET A 627 -10.48 31.85 -27.40
C MET A 627 -9.35 31.65 -28.40
N GLN A 628 -9.10 30.39 -28.76
CA GLN A 628 -8.23 30.01 -29.87
C GLN A 628 -9.01 29.99 -31.19
N ASP A 629 -8.28 29.91 -32.32
CA ASP A 629 -8.87 29.75 -33.66
C ASP A 629 -9.91 28.62 -33.76
N ARG A 630 -9.67 27.49 -33.07
CA ARG A 630 -10.63 26.40 -32.98
C ARG A 630 -11.93 26.84 -32.28
N ASP A 631 -11.81 27.52 -31.15
CA ASP A 631 -12.97 27.92 -30.34
C ASP A 631 -13.84 28.94 -31.10
N LEU A 632 -13.22 29.83 -31.88
CA LEU A 632 -13.91 30.73 -32.82
C LEU A 632 -14.68 29.96 -33.90
N ARG A 633 -14.10 28.90 -34.47
CA ARG A 633 -14.79 28.03 -35.44
C ARG A 633 -15.93 27.24 -34.80
N ASP A 634 -15.75 26.73 -33.59
CA ASP A 634 -16.78 26.01 -32.85
C ASP A 634 -17.94 26.96 -32.45
N VAL A 635 -17.66 28.22 -32.08
CA VAL A 635 -18.67 29.28 -31.86
C VAL A 635 -19.46 29.57 -33.13
N MET A 636 -18.81 29.72 -34.30
CA MET A 636 -19.53 29.90 -35.56
C MET A 636 -20.37 28.68 -35.94
N GLY A 637 -19.86 27.47 -35.71
CA GLY A 637 -20.63 26.24 -35.88
C GLY A 637 -21.94 26.24 -35.07
N LEU A 638 -21.91 26.78 -33.84
CA LEU A 638 -23.11 26.98 -33.02
C LEU A 638 -24.03 28.07 -33.59
N VAL A 639 -23.51 29.22 -34.00
CA VAL A 639 -24.32 30.30 -34.61
C VAL A 639 -25.11 29.79 -35.82
N ARG A 640 -24.48 28.97 -36.68
CA ARG A 640 -25.15 28.31 -37.81
C ARG A 640 -26.16 27.25 -37.36
N ALA A 641 -25.79 26.39 -36.42
CA ALA A 641 -26.67 25.33 -35.93
C ALA A 641 -27.97 25.84 -35.27
N TYR A 642 -27.92 27.04 -34.68
CA TYR A 642 -29.09 27.72 -34.13
C TYR A 642 -29.77 28.73 -35.09
N GLY A 643 -29.23 28.93 -36.29
CA GLY A 643 -29.81 29.82 -37.31
C GLY A 643 -29.87 31.29 -36.90
N VAL A 644 -28.90 31.77 -36.11
CA VAL A 644 -28.90 33.13 -35.53
C VAL A 644 -28.02 34.12 -36.31
N GLU A 645 -27.44 33.69 -37.43
CA GLU A 645 -26.53 34.46 -38.31
C GLU A 645 -27.11 35.86 -38.64
N ASP A 646 -28.36 35.91 -39.08
CA ASP A 646 -29.03 37.15 -39.48
C ASP A 646 -29.35 38.10 -38.31
N GLY A 647 -29.37 37.58 -37.07
CA GLY A 647 -29.74 38.34 -35.87
C GLY A 647 -28.60 39.14 -35.26
N ILE A 648 -27.34 38.78 -35.52
CA ILE A 648 -26.15 39.32 -34.84
C ILE A 648 -25.72 40.64 -35.49
N GLN A 649 -25.77 41.73 -34.71
CA GLN A 649 -25.40 43.07 -35.17
C GLN A 649 -24.12 43.62 -34.54
N GLY A 650 -23.69 43.07 -33.41
CA GLY A 650 -22.43 43.44 -32.76
C GLY A 650 -21.69 42.19 -32.29
N LEU A 651 -20.37 42.16 -32.46
CA LEU A 651 -19.49 41.07 -32.04
C LEU A 651 -18.29 41.64 -31.29
N TYR A 652 -18.12 41.28 -30.02
CA TYR A 652 -16.99 41.77 -29.20
C TYR A 652 -16.03 40.62 -28.92
N LEU A 653 -14.83 40.70 -29.51
CA LEU A 653 -13.76 39.70 -29.37
C LEU A 653 -12.54 40.27 -28.61
N ASP A 654 -12.69 41.35 -27.85
CA ASP A 654 -11.57 41.96 -27.14
C ASP A 654 -10.99 41.06 -26.04
N LYS A 655 -9.69 41.23 -25.75
CA LYS A 655 -8.95 40.50 -24.69
C LYS A 655 -8.91 38.97 -24.86
N ASN A 656 -9.07 38.44 -26.07
CA ASN A 656 -9.07 36.99 -26.32
C ASN A 656 -7.69 36.39 -26.64
N LEU A 657 -6.65 37.22 -26.75
CA LEU A 657 -5.30 36.80 -27.20
C LEU A 657 -5.28 36.19 -28.61
N ILE A 658 -6.22 36.61 -29.47
CA ILE A 658 -6.32 36.14 -30.86
C ILE A 658 -5.04 36.51 -31.62
N ASP A 659 -4.40 35.54 -32.24
CA ASP A 659 -3.16 35.67 -33.00
C ASP A 659 -3.40 35.59 -34.53
N ASP A 660 -2.35 35.82 -35.31
CA ASP A 660 -2.42 35.87 -36.78
C ASP A 660 -3.00 34.59 -37.41
N ASN A 661 -2.86 33.43 -36.74
CA ASN A 661 -3.42 32.16 -37.19
C ASN A 661 -4.95 32.18 -37.34
N ALA A 662 -5.63 32.97 -36.51
CA ALA A 662 -7.09 33.10 -36.54
C ALA A 662 -7.61 34.09 -37.60
N THR A 663 -6.74 34.78 -38.34
CA THR A 663 -7.16 35.84 -39.28
C THR A 663 -8.05 35.29 -40.39
N THR A 664 -7.81 34.07 -40.87
CA THR A 664 -8.66 33.39 -41.86
C THR A 664 -10.07 33.12 -41.29
N THR A 665 -10.16 32.66 -40.04
CA THR A 665 -11.43 32.46 -39.34
C THR A 665 -12.16 33.77 -39.09
N LEU A 666 -11.46 34.86 -38.72
CA LEU A 666 -12.05 36.21 -38.60
C LEU A 666 -12.65 36.69 -39.93
N LEU A 667 -11.99 36.42 -41.05
CA LEU A 667 -12.52 36.71 -42.39
C LEU A 667 -13.75 35.86 -42.72
N THR A 668 -13.76 34.57 -42.34
CA THR A 668 -14.94 33.70 -42.48
C THR A 668 -16.12 34.21 -41.65
N ILE A 669 -15.88 34.63 -40.40
CA ILE A 669 -16.89 35.24 -39.52
C ILE A 669 -17.50 36.50 -40.18
N LEU A 670 -16.68 37.36 -40.78
CA LEU A 670 -17.13 38.58 -41.47
C LEU A 670 -18.01 38.30 -42.70
N HIS A 671 -17.78 37.20 -43.40
CA HIS A 671 -18.63 36.78 -44.53
C HIS A 671 -19.93 36.09 -44.08
N GLU A 672 -19.91 35.38 -42.96
CA GLU A 672 -21.07 34.62 -42.44
C GLU A 672 -22.02 35.46 -41.58
N LEU A 673 -21.66 36.71 -41.23
CA LEU A 673 -22.50 37.63 -40.46
C LEU A 673 -22.89 38.86 -41.30
N PRO A 674 -23.83 38.75 -42.26
CA PRO A 674 -24.09 39.78 -43.27
C PRO A 674 -24.66 41.09 -42.72
N TYR A 675 -25.26 41.07 -41.53
CA TYR A 675 -25.85 42.26 -40.87
C TYR A 675 -24.99 42.82 -39.72
N LEU A 676 -23.74 42.38 -39.60
CA LEU A 676 -22.81 42.86 -38.58
C LEU A 676 -22.48 44.35 -38.76
N LYS A 677 -22.81 45.17 -37.75
CA LYS A 677 -22.58 46.62 -37.71
C LYS A 677 -21.37 47.02 -36.88
N TYR A 678 -20.99 46.20 -35.90
CA TYR A 678 -19.88 46.47 -34.99
C TYR A 678 -19.04 45.23 -34.71
N LEU A 679 -17.71 45.37 -34.74
CA LEU A 679 -16.74 44.32 -34.41
C LEU A 679 -15.64 44.91 -33.51
N ASP A 680 -15.43 44.36 -32.32
CA ASP A 680 -14.31 44.75 -31.45
C ASP A 680 -13.17 43.73 -31.50
N LEU A 681 -11.98 44.17 -31.92
CA LEU A 681 -10.75 43.38 -31.96
C LEU A 681 -9.65 43.94 -31.03
N SER A 682 -9.97 44.90 -30.16
CA SER A 682 -9.00 45.51 -29.24
C SER A 682 -8.37 44.52 -28.27
N GLU A 683 -7.14 44.77 -27.82
CA GLU A 683 -6.43 43.97 -26.81
C GLU A 683 -6.20 42.48 -27.20
N ASN A 684 -6.04 42.20 -28.50
CA ASN A 684 -5.62 40.90 -29.04
C ASN A 684 -4.13 40.90 -29.45
N GLN A 685 -3.63 39.85 -30.11
CA GLN A 685 -2.23 39.69 -30.53
C GLN A 685 -2.05 39.74 -32.06
N LEU A 686 -2.94 40.43 -32.78
CA LEU A 686 -2.90 40.53 -34.24
C LEU A 686 -1.76 41.45 -34.69
N SER A 687 -0.95 40.98 -35.63
CA SER A 687 0.09 41.77 -36.27
C SER A 687 -0.49 42.82 -37.21
N LYS A 688 0.36 43.79 -37.59
CA LYS A 688 -0.02 44.80 -38.59
C LYS A 688 -0.31 44.16 -39.96
N GLU A 689 0.30 43.02 -40.28
CA GLU A 689 0.05 42.32 -41.55
C GLU A 689 -1.32 41.64 -41.54
N ALA A 690 -1.67 40.96 -40.44
CA ALA A 690 -3.01 40.40 -40.24
C ALA A 690 -4.11 41.47 -40.30
N LEU A 691 -3.92 42.60 -39.61
CA LEU A 691 -4.87 43.72 -39.63
C LEU A 691 -5.01 44.36 -41.01
N ASN A 692 -3.91 44.52 -41.75
CA ASN A 692 -3.95 44.99 -43.15
C ASN A 692 -4.68 43.99 -44.07
N MET A 693 -4.57 42.68 -43.82
CA MET A 693 -5.28 41.66 -44.57
C MET A 693 -6.80 41.72 -44.31
N VAL A 694 -7.21 41.94 -43.05
CA VAL A 694 -8.61 42.19 -42.69
C VAL A 694 -9.13 43.47 -43.36
N GLU A 695 -8.39 44.58 -43.30
CA GLU A 695 -8.80 45.83 -43.97
C GLU A 695 -8.91 45.66 -45.50
N SER A 696 -7.97 44.96 -46.13
CA SER A 696 -7.97 44.70 -47.57
C SER A 696 -9.19 43.90 -48.02
N GLN A 697 -9.56 42.86 -47.25
CA GLN A 697 -10.80 42.10 -47.48
C GLN A 697 -12.06 42.94 -47.26
N LEU A 698 -12.10 43.76 -46.19
CA LEU A 698 -13.23 44.66 -45.94
C LEU A 698 -13.44 45.70 -47.07
N ARG A 699 -12.36 46.13 -47.74
CA ARG A 699 -12.44 46.96 -48.97
C ARG A 699 -12.94 46.20 -50.20
N ALA A 700 -12.72 44.88 -50.26
CA ALA A 700 -13.12 44.02 -51.37
C ALA A 700 -14.57 43.50 -51.27
N MET A 701 -15.26 43.72 -50.16
CA MET A 701 -16.66 43.30 -49.98
C MET A 701 -17.63 44.07 -50.90
N ASP A 702 -18.61 43.36 -51.45
CA ASP A 702 -19.56 43.91 -52.42
C ASP A 702 -20.35 45.12 -51.86
N GLY A 703 -20.26 46.23 -52.57
CA GLY A 703 -20.94 47.49 -52.24
C GLY A 703 -20.22 48.37 -51.20
N VAL A 704 -19.03 48.00 -50.73
CA VAL A 704 -18.16 48.92 -49.98
C VAL A 704 -17.52 49.91 -50.98
N THR A 705 -17.57 51.21 -50.65
CA THR A 705 -17.00 52.28 -51.49
C THR A 705 -15.79 52.95 -50.85
N GLN A 706 -15.67 52.91 -49.52
CA GLN A 706 -14.57 53.51 -48.79
C GLN A 706 -14.37 52.80 -47.45
N THR A 707 -13.11 52.65 -47.04
CA THR A 707 -12.75 52.41 -45.63
C THR A 707 -11.95 53.59 -45.11
N SER A 708 -12.16 53.98 -43.85
CA SER A 708 -11.46 55.11 -43.24
C SER A 708 -11.13 54.83 -41.77
N HIS A 709 -9.86 55.04 -41.40
CA HIS A 709 -9.41 55.01 -40.01
C HIS A 709 -9.78 56.32 -39.30
N THR A 710 -10.34 56.17 -38.11
CA THR A 710 -10.66 57.27 -37.18
C THR A 710 -9.54 57.41 -36.16
N ALA A 711 -9.35 58.60 -35.56
CA ALA A 711 -8.28 58.86 -34.59
C ALA A 711 -8.29 57.90 -33.38
N ASP A 712 -9.47 57.37 -33.01
CA ASP A 712 -9.67 56.45 -31.87
C ASP A 712 -9.36 54.98 -32.19
N GLY A 713 -8.67 54.68 -33.29
CA GLY A 713 -8.38 53.30 -33.73
C GLY A 713 -9.59 52.56 -34.32
N LEU A 714 -10.62 53.30 -34.76
CA LEU A 714 -11.83 52.74 -35.35
C LEU A 714 -11.76 52.76 -36.89
N LEU A 715 -11.78 51.58 -37.52
CA LEU A 715 -11.94 51.41 -38.95
C LEU A 715 -13.43 51.46 -39.33
N GLU A 716 -13.85 52.51 -40.02
CA GLU A 716 -15.20 52.60 -40.57
C GLU A 716 -15.24 52.08 -42.01
N VAL A 717 -16.14 51.13 -42.28
CA VAL A 717 -16.43 50.58 -43.61
C VAL A 717 -17.72 51.21 -44.12
N ARG A 718 -17.67 51.88 -45.27
CA ARG A 718 -18.75 52.72 -45.80
C ARG A 718 -19.22 52.28 -47.19
N SER A 719 -20.52 52.45 -47.44
CA SER A 719 -21.19 52.28 -48.72
C SER A 719 -21.86 53.62 -49.09
N GLY A 720 -21.23 54.36 -50.01
CA GLY A 720 -21.51 55.77 -50.20
C GLY A 720 -21.34 56.55 -48.90
N ASN A 721 -22.40 57.24 -48.48
CA ASN A 721 -22.45 58.00 -47.24
C ASN A 721 -22.90 57.18 -46.01
N GLN A 722 -23.28 55.91 -46.18
CA GLN A 722 -23.75 55.05 -45.08
C GLN A 722 -22.59 54.24 -44.49
N ILE A 723 -22.52 54.16 -43.16
CA ILE A 723 -21.58 53.26 -42.47
C ILE A 723 -22.23 51.87 -42.40
N ARG A 724 -21.52 50.85 -42.89
CA ARG A 724 -21.97 49.45 -42.85
C ARG A 724 -21.44 48.71 -41.63
N LEU A 725 -20.13 48.79 -41.40
CA LEU A 725 -19.43 48.12 -40.31
C LEU A 725 -18.44 49.08 -39.65
N LYS A 726 -18.34 49.01 -38.32
CA LYS A 726 -17.29 49.67 -37.52
C LYS A 726 -16.44 48.58 -36.87
N VAL A 727 -15.15 48.53 -37.22
CA VAL A 727 -14.19 47.60 -36.59
C VAL A 727 -13.28 48.39 -35.65
N LYS A 728 -13.31 48.08 -34.36
CA LYS A 728 -12.43 48.71 -33.36
C LYS A 728 -11.12 47.95 -33.26
N ILE A 729 -10.05 48.60 -33.73
CA ILE A 729 -8.68 48.12 -33.73
C ILE A 729 -7.91 48.90 -32.65
N GLY A 730 -8.19 48.56 -31.39
CA GLY A 730 -7.46 49.12 -30.24
C GLY A 730 -6.04 48.55 -30.10
N GLU A 731 -5.34 48.95 -29.04
CA GLU A 731 -3.99 48.48 -28.73
C GLU A 731 -3.89 46.95 -28.81
N GLN A 732 -2.90 46.43 -29.53
CA GLN A 732 -2.61 45.00 -29.63
C GLN A 732 -1.43 44.65 -28.72
N GLY A 733 -1.52 43.51 -28.04
CA GLY A 733 -0.43 42.93 -27.27
C GLY A 733 0.71 42.41 -28.15
N ALA A 734 1.87 42.17 -27.55
CA ALA A 734 3.05 41.69 -28.27
C ALA A 734 2.79 40.31 -28.90
N CYS A 735 2.90 40.24 -30.24
CA CYS A 735 2.79 39.00 -31.00
C CYS A 735 3.81 37.97 -30.51
N ARG A 736 3.35 36.74 -30.25
CA ARG A 736 4.16 35.67 -29.68
C ARG A 736 5.10 35.08 -30.75
N PRO A 737 6.43 35.06 -30.55
CA PRO A 737 7.35 34.48 -31.52
C PRO A 737 7.16 32.95 -31.65
N GLU A 738 7.40 32.40 -32.84
CA GLU A 738 7.10 31.02 -33.28
C GLU A 738 7.84 29.91 -32.50
N ALA A 739 7.50 29.71 -31.23
CA ALA A 739 8.10 28.68 -30.39
C ALA A 739 7.46 27.27 -30.53
N SER A 740 6.29 27.16 -31.16
CA SER A 740 5.48 25.92 -31.18
C SER A 740 5.94 24.88 -32.21
N ALA A 741 6.55 25.29 -33.32
CA ALA A 741 6.89 24.40 -34.44
C ALA A 741 7.89 23.27 -34.06
N LYS A 742 8.79 23.51 -33.10
CA LYS A 742 9.85 22.55 -32.72
C LYS A 742 9.39 21.46 -31.75
N LEU A 743 8.27 21.65 -31.05
CA LEU A 743 7.78 20.68 -30.05
C LEU A 743 6.96 19.54 -30.69
N ILE A 744 6.32 19.79 -31.84
CA ILE A 744 5.50 18.80 -32.55
C ILE A 744 6.36 17.75 -33.28
N GLN A 745 7.54 18.12 -33.78
CA GLN A 745 8.46 17.16 -34.42
C GLN A 745 8.92 16.05 -33.45
N ILE A 746 9.20 16.38 -32.19
CA ILE A 746 9.69 15.43 -31.18
C ILE A 746 8.62 14.36 -30.86
N ILE A 747 7.35 14.75 -30.82
CA ILE A 747 6.22 13.84 -30.58
C ILE A 747 6.07 12.86 -31.75
N ASN A 748 6.16 13.35 -32.99
CA ASN A 748 6.05 12.51 -34.19
C ASN A 748 7.22 11.51 -34.33
N THR A 749 8.41 11.82 -33.81
CA THR A 749 9.54 10.87 -33.79
C THR A 749 9.44 9.75 -32.77
N MET A 750 8.62 9.89 -31.71
CA MET A 750 8.46 8.84 -30.69
C MET A 750 7.23 7.93 -30.89
N GLY A 751 6.41 8.19 -31.91
CA GLY A 751 5.19 7.42 -32.22
C GLY A 751 5.40 6.12 -33.00
N LYS A 752 6.64 5.76 -33.38
CA LYS A 752 6.96 4.51 -34.09
C LYS A 752 7.91 3.63 -33.28
N GLY A 753 7.33 2.83 -32.39
CA GLY A 753 8.02 1.76 -31.67
C GLY A 753 7.14 0.52 -31.56
N GLY A 754 7.10 -0.31 -32.60
CA GLY A 754 6.34 -1.57 -32.57
C GLY A 754 5.93 -2.17 -33.91
N SER A 755 6.88 -2.69 -34.69
CA SER A 755 6.68 -3.97 -35.40
C SER A 755 8.03 -4.65 -35.61
N THR A 756 7.99 -5.97 -35.75
CA THR A 756 9.13 -6.90 -35.78
C THR A 756 9.84 -6.97 -37.12
N ASP A 757 11.08 -7.44 -37.07
CA ASP A 757 11.87 -8.18 -38.07
C ASP A 757 11.89 -7.67 -39.52
N ASP A 758 13.07 -7.19 -39.96
CA ASP A 758 13.81 -7.93 -41.00
C ASP A 758 15.29 -7.51 -41.05
N ASP A 759 16.16 -8.52 -41.15
CA ASP A 759 17.62 -8.40 -41.14
C ASP A 759 18.14 -8.41 -42.59
N ALA A 760 18.56 -7.25 -43.13
CA ALA A 760 19.29 -7.22 -44.40
C ALA A 760 20.16 -5.97 -44.66
N ASN A 761 21.46 -6.24 -44.78
CA ASN A 761 22.40 -5.62 -45.72
C ASN A 761 23.04 -4.26 -45.37
N LEU A 762 24.21 -4.38 -44.75
CA LEU A 762 25.38 -3.53 -44.94
C LEU A 762 25.51 -2.93 -46.37
N LYS A 763 25.96 -1.66 -46.46
CA LYS A 763 27.29 -1.29 -47.03
C LYS A 763 27.48 0.22 -47.23
N SER A 764 28.25 0.82 -46.33
CA SER A 764 29.41 1.70 -46.65
C SER A 764 30.03 2.15 -45.31
N GLN A 765 31.02 1.40 -44.82
CA GLN A 765 32.45 1.75 -44.96
C GLN A 765 32.75 3.21 -44.58
N VAL A 766 33.36 3.53 -43.43
CA VAL A 766 34.63 3.06 -42.81
C VAL A 766 35.57 4.26 -42.73
N LYS A 767 35.91 4.70 -41.52
CA LYS A 767 37.29 4.72 -41.03
C LYS A 767 37.42 5.10 -39.55
N ASN A 768 38.23 4.28 -38.87
CA ASN A 768 39.03 4.57 -37.68
C ASN A 768 38.31 4.62 -36.32
N GLU A 769 38.14 3.44 -35.73
CA GLU A 769 38.48 3.22 -34.32
C GLU A 769 40.02 3.19 -34.14
N GLU A 770 40.46 2.96 -32.89
CA GLU A 770 41.84 2.90 -32.39
C GLU A 770 42.53 4.26 -32.16
N ASP A 771 42.28 4.83 -30.97
CA ASP A 771 43.37 4.78 -29.97
C ASP A 771 42.83 4.71 -28.52
N VAL A 772 43.59 4.07 -27.64
CA VAL A 772 43.11 3.55 -26.34
C VAL A 772 43.68 4.31 -25.14
N LYS A 773 42.80 4.63 -24.18
CA LYS A 773 43.06 4.92 -22.74
C LYS A 773 44.42 5.56 -22.36
N SER A 774 44.39 6.83 -21.95
CA SER A 774 45.21 7.27 -20.80
C SER A 774 44.59 8.48 -20.10
N HIS A 775 45.03 8.73 -18.86
CA HIS A 775 44.67 9.84 -17.96
C HIS A 775 43.23 9.93 -17.42
N LEU A 776 43.05 9.21 -16.30
CA LEU A 776 42.67 9.90 -15.06
C LEU A 776 43.51 11.18 -14.87
N GLU A 777 42.84 12.33 -14.76
CA GLU A 777 43.19 13.39 -13.81
C GLU A 777 42.07 14.46 -13.77
N SER A 778 41.65 14.83 -12.56
CA SER A 778 40.72 15.95 -12.34
C SER A 778 41.49 17.25 -12.20
N PRO A 779 41.14 18.33 -12.91
CA PRO A 779 41.49 19.68 -12.50
C PRO A 779 40.28 20.38 -11.86
N SER A 780 40.47 20.83 -10.63
CA SER A 780 39.55 21.70 -9.93
C SER A 780 39.70 23.17 -10.36
N GLY A 781 38.57 23.87 -10.43
CA GLY A 781 38.51 25.32 -10.23
C GLY A 781 38.59 26.22 -11.47
N VAL A 782 38.45 27.54 -11.20
CA VAL A 782 38.40 28.68 -12.13
C VAL A 782 37.04 28.84 -12.85
N ARG A 783 36.33 29.99 -12.83
CA ARG A 783 36.39 31.21 -11.99
C ARG A 783 35.12 32.06 -12.21
N MET A 784 34.77 32.88 -11.23
CA MET A 784 33.71 33.90 -11.35
C MET A 784 34.09 35.07 -12.27
N SER A 785 33.12 35.56 -13.04
CA SER A 785 33.01 36.93 -13.58
C SER A 785 31.52 37.21 -13.80
N LEU A 786 30.78 38.02 -13.03
CA LEU A 786 31.05 39.33 -12.40
C LEU A 786 31.10 40.51 -13.37
N LEU A 787 29.92 40.90 -13.86
CA LEU A 787 29.50 42.26 -14.19
C LEU A 787 28.07 42.39 -13.64
N GLY A 788 27.66 43.38 -12.84
CA GLY A 788 28.37 44.51 -12.24
C GLY A 788 27.49 45.78 -12.27
N ILE A 789 27.46 46.55 -11.17
CA ILE A 789 26.87 47.91 -11.03
C ILE A 789 25.32 47.93 -10.85
N LYS A 790 24.71 48.61 -9.85
CA LYS A 790 25.11 49.14 -8.52
C LYS A 790 23.85 49.65 -7.77
N THR A 791 24.05 50.18 -6.55
CA THR A 791 23.12 50.98 -5.68
C THR A 791 21.99 50.20 -4.98
N HIS A 792 21.58 50.53 -3.75
CA HIS A 792 22.21 51.26 -2.64
C HIS A 792 21.62 50.69 -1.33
N GLY A 793 22.38 50.63 -0.23
CA GLY A 793 21.81 50.43 1.10
C GLY A 793 21.70 51.75 1.85
N ASP A 794 20.67 51.93 2.71
CA ASP A 794 20.85 51.92 4.18
C ASP A 794 19.51 52.06 4.97
N SER A 795 19.60 51.86 6.29
CA SER A 795 18.66 52.28 7.36
C SER A 795 17.43 51.41 7.72
N ARG A 796 16.94 51.63 8.97
CA ARG A 796 16.11 50.72 9.81
C ARG A 796 14.64 51.22 9.98
N PRO A 797 13.71 50.45 10.60
CA PRO A 797 12.26 50.52 10.32
C PRO A 797 11.44 51.46 11.21
N PRO A 798 10.17 51.72 10.86
CA PRO A 798 9.06 51.59 11.83
C PRO A 798 7.74 50.96 11.30
N LYS A 799 6.71 50.93 12.17
CA LYS A 799 5.44 50.17 12.09
C LYS A 799 4.24 50.95 11.48
N ASN A 800 3.08 50.25 11.40
CA ASN A 800 1.67 50.71 11.21
C ASN A 800 1.20 50.82 9.73
N THR A 801 -0.04 50.46 9.32
CA THR A 801 -1.23 49.89 10.00
C THR A 801 -2.20 49.19 8.98
N VAL A 802 -3.09 48.33 9.51
CA VAL A 802 -4.34 47.68 8.97
C VAL A 802 -5.31 48.61 8.15
N PRO A 803 -6.43 48.14 7.50
CA PRO A 803 -7.08 46.79 7.40
C PRO A 803 -7.60 46.39 5.97
N ILE A 804 -8.65 45.54 5.91
CA ILE A 804 -9.44 44.97 4.76
C ILE A 804 -9.01 43.53 4.40
N GLY A 805 -9.88 42.52 4.28
CA GLY A 805 -11.33 42.41 4.47
C GLY A 805 -11.92 41.26 3.61
N ILE A 806 -13.09 40.71 3.99
CA ILE A 806 -13.85 39.63 3.29
C ILE A 806 -13.18 38.24 3.40
N GLY A 807 -13.89 37.15 3.72
CA GLY A 807 -15.28 36.99 4.14
C GLY A 807 -15.63 35.51 4.34
N GLY A 808 -16.30 35.17 5.42
CA GLY A 808 -16.77 33.81 5.70
C GLY A 808 -18.29 33.79 5.91
N PRO A 809 -19.05 32.93 5.21
CA PRO A 809 -20.38 32.51 5.66
C PRO A 809 -20.20 31.47 6.78
N GLY A 810 -21.01 31.43 7.84
CA GLY A 810 -22.19 32.21 8.14
C GLY A 810 -23.06 31.38 9.07
N ASP A 811 -23.10 31.73 10.37
CA ASP A 811 -23.89 30.99 11.36
C ASP A 811 -25.39 31.07 11.03
N LEU A 812 -26.03 29.92 10.90
CA LEU A 812 -27.49 29.79 11.03
C LEU A 812 -27.80 29.06 12.34
N SER A 813 -28.19 29.86 13.31
CA SER A 813 -28.64 29.45 14.63
C SER A 813 -29.94 28.62 14.61
N ALA A 814 -30.25 28.10 15.79
CA ALA A 814 -31.60 27.81 16.28
C ALA A 814 -32.31 26.55 15.74
N LEU A 815 -32.07 25.44 16.45
CA LEU A 815 -33.17 24.65 17.02
C LEU A 815 -32.65 23.78 18.17
N ASP A 816 -32.60 24.35 19.38
CA ASP A 816 -33.00 23.55 20.54
C ASP A 816 -33.49 24.38 21.72
N HIS A 817 -34.59 23.93 22.32
CA HIS A 817 -35.23 24.61 23.43
C HIS A 817 -35.98 23.61 24.32
N ARG A 818 -35.66 23.65 25.62
CA ARG A 818 -36.24 22.83 26.72
C ARG A 818 -35.63 21.41 26.77
N ARG A 819 -35.24 20.88 27.94
CA ARG A 819 -35.82 21.09 29.29
C ARG A 819 -34.77 20.86 30.40
N SER A 820 -34.90 21.61 31.51
CA SER A 820 -34.69 21.23 32.93
C SER A 820 -33.80 19.99 33.24
N SER A 821 -32.82 19.95 34.15
CA SER A 821 -32.60 20.59 35.47
C SER A 821 -31.72 19.59 36.27
N ALA A 822 -30.92 19.88 37.31
CA ALA A 822 -30.39 21.10 37.92
C ALA A 822 -29.40 20.66 39.04
N VAL A 823 -28.85 21.64 39.79
CA VAL A 823 -28.28 21.53 41.17
C VAL A 823 -26.79 21.09 41.34
N SER A 824 -26.01 22.06 41.87
CA SER A 824 -24.77 22.01 42.70
C SER A 824 -23.53 21.23 42.20
N GLU A 825 -22.31 21.78 42.19
CA GLU A 825 -21.52 22.28 43.34
C GLU A 825 -21.31 21.19 44.43
N ALA A 826 -20.14 20.99 45.06
CA ALA A 826 -18.94 21.83 45.18
C ALA A 826 -17.66 21.00 45.45
N SER A 827 -16.54 21.71 45.63
CA SER A 827 -15.30 21.32 46.33
C SER A 827 -14.50 20.11 45.83
N SER A 828 -13.30 20.22 45.26
CA SER A 828 -12.05 20.88 45.70
C SER A 828 -11.23 20.11 46.74
N ALA A 829 -10.06 19.63 46.29
CA ALA A 829 -8.77 19.56 46.99
C ALA A 829 -8.72 19.05 48.45
N SER A 830 -7.89 18.02 48.69
CA SER A 830 -6.46 18.25 49.01
C SER A 830 -5.80 17.00 49.62
N SER A 831 -4.45 16.99 49.55
CA SER A 831 -3.46 16.35 50.45
C SER A 831 -3.88 15.28 51.48
N ALA A 832 -3.06 14.31 51.87
CA ALA A 832 -1.75 13.77 51.44
C ALA A 832 -1.27 12.86 52.60
N ALA A 833 -0.46 11.86 52.25
CA ALA A 833 0.67 11.36 53.05
C ALA A 833 0.44 10.48 54.32
N ARG A 834 1.21 9.38 54.33
CA ARG A 834 1.76 8.64 55.51
C ARG A 834 0.73 7.74 56.26
N ARG A 835 1.11 6.58 56.83
CA ARG A 835 2.41 5.88 56.93
C ARG A 835 2.20 4.42 57.40
N TYR A 836 3.16 3.53 57.13
CA TYR A 836 3.34 2.17 57.70
C TYR A 836 2.20 1.17 57.36
N GLY A 837 2.44 -0.13 57.22
CA GLY A 837 3.64 -0.91 57.49
C GLY A 837 3.35 -2.03 58.49
N GLY A 838 2.79 -3.15 58.02
CA GLY A 838 2.41 -4.30 58.85
C GLY A 838 2.53 -5.61 58.07
N ARG A 839 3.31 -6.54 58.60
CA ARG A 839 3.67 -7.84 58.00
C ARG A 839 3.18 -8.94 58.94
N GLU A 840 2.90 -10.12 58.38
CA GLU A 840 3.00 -11.47 58.97
C GLU A 840 1.73 -12.36 59.01
N LYS A 841 1.85 -13.52 58.32
CA LYS A 841 1.50 -14.90 58.73
C LYS A 841 0.03 -15.29 59.01
N GLY A 842 -0.41 -16.36 58.31
CA GLY A 842 -1.56 -17.21 58.70
C GLY A 842 -1.22 -18.18 59.85
N PRO A 843 -1.93 -19.32 60.07
CA PRO A 843 -2.39 -20.27 59.02
C PRO A 843 -3.72 -21.06 59.27
N ALA A 844 -4.05 -21.96 58.32
CA ALA A 844 -4.83 -23.22 58.48
C ALA A 844 -6.33 -23.16 58.92
N SER A 845 -7.21 -24.13 58.64
CA SER A 845 -7.31 -25.21 57.63
C SER A 845 -8.63 -25.98 57.87
N ARG A 846 -9.37 -26.39 56.80
CA ARG A 846 -9.90 -27.77 56.61
C ARG A 846 -10.90 -27.92 55.43
N LYS A 847 -10.59 -28.88 54.54
CA LYS A 847 -11.48 -29.77 53.74
C LYS A 847 -12.49 -29.11 52.75
N SER A 848 -12.75 -29.60 51.53
CA SER A 848 -12.18 -30.64 50.62
C SER A 848 -12.97 -30.66 49.30
N GLY A 849 -12.49 -31.06 48.12
CA GLY A 849 -11.14 -31.48 47.70
C GLY A 849 -11.14 -32.64 46.67
N LYS A 850 -10.45 -32.47 45.52
CA LYS A 850 -10.34 -33.36 44.32
C LYS A 850 -11.56 -33.35 43.36
N SER A 851 -11.42 -33.35 42.02
CA SER A 851 -10.20 -33.36 41.16
C SER A 851 -10.45 -32.96 39.69
N SER A 852 -9.34 -32.65 39.00
CA SER A 852 -9.00 -33.00 37.59
C SER A 852 -9.76 -32.39 36.39
N ARG A 853 -8.98 -31.60 35.63
CA ARG A 853 -8.73 -31.77 34.18
C ARG A 853 -9.90 -31.52 33.21
N GLU A 854 -10.09 -30.25 32.85
CA GLU A 854 -10.67 -29.93 31.54
C GLU A 854 -9.59 -30.02 30.46
N GLN A 855 -9.79 -30.96 29.53
CA GLN A 855 -9.09 -31.02 28.26
C GLN A 855 -9.78 -30.12 27.24
N LEU A 856 -9.02 -29.65 26.26
CA LEU A 856 -9.52 -29.00 25.06
C LEU A 856 -10.59 -29.87 24.37
N ALA A 857 -11.69 -29.25 23.97
CA ALA A 857 -12.77 -29.82 23.17
C ALA A 857 -13.19 -28.80 22.08
N PRO A 858 -13.79 -29.21 20.96
CA PRO A 858 -12.98 -29.35 19.75
C PRO A 858 -13.36 -28.40 18.61
N VAL A 859 -12.46 -28.30 17.62
CA VAL A 859 -12.76 -27.74 16.30
C VAL A 859 -13.86 -28.58 15.65
N VAL A 860 -14.98 -27.96 15.32
CA VAL A 860 -16.04 -28.58 14.50
C VAL A 860 -15.79 -28.23 13.04
N GLU A 861 -15.25 -29.19 12.28
CA GLU A 861 -15.32 -29.16 10.82
C GLU A 861 -16.79 -29.16 10.38
N ARG A 862 -17.19 -28.12 9.63
CA ARG A 862 -18.45 -28.16 8.88
C ARG A 862 -18.18 -28.71 7.48
N ALA A 863 -18.61 -29.94 7.24
CA ALA A 863 -18.69 -30.49 5.90
C ALA A 863 -19.68 -29.69 5.03
N PRO A 864 -19.43 -29.54 3.71
CA PRO A 864 -20.35 -28.87 2.79
C PRO A 864 -21.57 -29.74 2.44
N ASP A 865 -22.70 -29.08 2.17
CA ASP A 865 -24.02 -29.68 1.93
C ASP A 865 -24.13 -30.30 0.51
N PRO A 866 -24.43 -31.62 0.36
CA PRO A 866 -24.34 -32.33 -0.92
C PRO A 866 -25.58 -32.16 -1.82
N LYS A 867 -25.95 -30.91 -2.16
CA LYS A 867 -27.10 -30.61 -3.05
C LYS A 867 -26.88 -29.54 -4.14
N VAL A 868 -25.62 -29.15 -4.42
CA VAL A 868 -25.30 -28.16 -5.48
C VAL A 868 -24.24 -28.71 -6.45
N LEU A 869 -24.48 -29.91 -6.99
CA LEU A 869 -23.53 -30.61 -7.87
C LEU A 869 -24.20 -31.31 -9.07
N ASP A 870 -25.24 -30.69 -9.65
CA ASP A 870 -26.09 -31.39 -10.65
C ASP A 870 -26.56 -30.51 -11.83
N LYS A 871 -25.79 -29.47 -12.22
CA LYS A 871 -26.14 -28.59 -13.37
C LYS A 871 -24.98 -28.14 -14.28
N TRP A 872 -23.76 -28.66 -14.11
CA TRP A 872 -22.59 -28.24 -14.91
C TRP A 872 -21.79 -29.40 -15.55
N GLN A 873 -22.39 -30.59 -15.68
CA GLN A 873 -21.84 -31.72 -16.45
C GLN A 873 -22.88 -32.34 -17.39
N ALA A 874 -23.37 -31.54 -18.35
CA ALA A 874 -24.17 -32.03 -19.48
C ALA A 874 -23.80 -31.23 -20.75
N GLY A 875 -22.76 -31.69 -21.44
CA GLY A 875 -22.13 -30.98 -22.57
C GLY A 875 -21.38 -31.90 -23.53
N THR A 876 -22.09 -32.89 -24.06
CA THR A 876 -21.84 -33.59 -25.34
C THR A 876 -20.38 -33.84 -25.78
N TYR A 877 -19.91 -35.06 -25.58
CA TYR A 877 -18.92 -35.68 -26.49
C TYR A 877 -19.64 -36.61 -27.48
N THR A 878 -19.46 -36.37 -28.77
CA THR A 878 -19.67 -37.37 -29.83
C THR A 878 -18.43 -37.43 -30.70
N LYS A 879 -17.54 -38.39 -30.40
CA LYS A 879 -16.68 -39.04 -31.41
C LYS A 879 -17.50 -40.19 -32.01
N ALA A 880 -17.31 -40.64 -33.25
CA ALA A 880 -16.25 -40.33 -34.21
C ALA A 880 -16.85 -40.24 -35.63
N ASP A 881 -16.09 -39.71 -36.59
CA ASP A 881 -15.56 -40.53 -37.68
C ASP A 881 -14.53 -39.75 -38.51
N SER A 882 -13.55 -40.48 -39.01
CA SER A 882 -12.56 -40.08 -40.03
C SER A 882 -12.33 -41.34 -40.87
N PRO A 883 -12.25 -41.25 -42.20
CA PRO A 883 -10.96 -40.88 -42.79
C PRO A 883 -11.04 -40.12 -44.14
N GLU A 884 -10.14 -39.14 -44.33
CA GLU A 884 -9.02 -39.15 -45.31
C GLU A 884 -8.20 -37.85 -45.16
#